data_AF-A0A8H7XAV6-F1
#
_entry.id   AF-A0A8H7XAV6-F1
#
_cell.length_a   1.000
_cell.length_b   1.000
_cell.length_c   1.000
_cell.angle_alpha   90.00
_cell.angle_beta   90.00
_cell.angle_gamma   90.00
#
_symmetry.space_group_name_H-M   'P 1'
#
loop_
_entity.id
_entity.type
_entity.pdbx_description
1 polymer ?
#
loop_
_entity_poly.entity_id
_entity_poly.type
_entity_poly.pdbx_seq_one_letter_code
_entity_poly.pdbx_strand_id
1 'polypeptide(L)'
;MQLSADVDRPWQGIVAQERRALHQLIPGDWLLPQDVLTRAENTPKLVGDFIESLLDPETLEITALDQITALDPVAISWHVSVKNNNVLEFIFEAALEQAKELDQYYEQHHETVGPLHGLPVSMKDQFHVKTVNTSMGYVGWINKERPVESLIVKELKSLGAIPIAKTTCVQTLFFGETNNNILGYTKNPFNQALSTGGSSRGEGAFQALRGSGIGFGTDISERRAPEISFFLRADGDADVFEQMSLSGEPFIPEIQAQFGEKPKPPAQLLEFYNQYLHLKEYRERYQAYWDSTATKSSTGSLPSFLDFQIKRGASGRLTCTIGLPVDAIILPASPHAGTLPAPKQKAKVVIKYHPNLEQSLARIEASLRAGGLEEEVPEVWPKELTGPLVWTTADFQHESKYIFVLTEEEKMELHNALKHFKGMLHELYHIDIANENAGLGLEGQKINRNSFPFPTLGSTLQQMVDDLYQGRSFATLRGLNVDAYCTDDDTLLFLGVSSYIGNRFGKQDLRKSTIMHVVSRDDEPEDNSQPNRAGRTIRKSPYLNPLFLSLKNQFRYGCGPKFYNRALLHCYDEKVIPAFSRRLLVRKPTSPRSASLPGLTEAQAEAIDAIHYIAKKHEIVTRTQKGDMRFINNMGILQSRDKFVETETSKRHFVRIWINNEELNWKLPRGLKLAWKRVFDDDERPPLWNLSRWVR
;
A
#
# COMPACT_ATOMS: atom_id res chain seq x y z
N MET A 1 44.62 -15.60 -26.51
CA MET A 1 44.51 -16.31 -25.21
C MET A 1 45.73 -15.95 -24.39
N GLN A 2 45.67 -14.83 -23.66
CA GLN A 2 46.70 -14.42 -22.69
C GLN A 2 46.17 -14.75 -21.29
N LEU A 3 46.47 -15.95 -20.81
CA LEU A 3 46.44 -16.29 -19.39
C LEU A 3 47.87 -16.09 -18.88
N SER A 4 48.29 -14.85 -18.64
CA SER A 4 49.59 -14.58 -18.01
C SER A 4 49.63 -13.19 -17.37
N ALA A 5 49.19 -13.08 -16.11
CA ALA A 5 49.62 -11.99 -15.20
C ALA A 5 49.16 -12.10 -13.73
N ASP A 6 48.17 -12.91 -13.35
CA ASP A 6 47.51 -12.75 -12.02
C ASP A 6 47.66 -13.92 -11.02
N VAL A 7 48.62 -14.84 -11.20
CA VAL A 7 48.77 -16.01 -10.30
C VAL A 7 49.46 -15.66 -8.96
N ASP A 8 50.06 -14.47 -8.81
CA ASP A 8 50.84 -14.10 -7.62
C ASP A 8 50.21 -13.02 -6.72
N ARG A 9 48.97 -12.58 -6.96
CA ARG A 9 48.30 -11.64 -6.04
C ARG A 9 47.62 -12.41 -4.90
N PRO A 10 47.95 -12.12 -3.62
CA PRO A 10 47.19 -12.65 -2.49
C PRO A 10 45.71 -12.30 -2.65
N TRP A 11 44.80 -13.23 -2.37
CA TRP A 11 43.35 -13.03 -2.48
C TRP A 11 42.86 -11.76 -1.76
N GLN A 12 43.51 -11.37 -0.66
CA GLN A 12 43.23 -10.14 0.08
C GLN A 12 43.43 -8.87 -0.77
N GLY A 13 44.41 -8.88 -1.68
CA GLY A 13 44.67 -7.78 -2.61
C GLY A 13 43.55 -7.63 -3.64
N ILE A 14 43.02 -8.75 -4.14
CA ILE A 14 41.86 -8.78 -5.05
C ILE A 14 40.63 -8.18 -4.34
N VAL A 15 40.34 -8.67 -3.13
CA VAL A 15 39.22 -8.17 -2.31
C VAL A 15 39.37 -6.68 -1.97
N ALA A 16 40.57 -6.22 -1.60
CA ALA A 16 40.81 -4.82 -1.27
C ALA A 16 40.68 -3.88 -2.49
N GLN A 17 40.96 -4.38 -3.69
CA GLN A 17 40.69 -3.65 -4.93
C GLN A 17 39.19 -3.59 -5.21
N GLU A 18 38.49 -4.73 -5.09
CA GLU A 18 37.04 -4.83 -5.33
C GLU A 18 36.23 -3.92 -4.41
N ARG A 19 36.50 -3.96 -3.09
CA ARG A 19 35.83 -3.07 -2.12
C ARG A 19 36.07 -1.60 -2.42
N ARG A 20 37.26 -1.23 -2.89
CA ARG A 20 37.56 0.15 -3.29
C ARG A 20 36.79 0.54 -4.55
N ALA A 21 36.72 -0.33 -5.54
CA ALA A 21 35.95 -0.10 -6.77
C ALA A 21 34.47 0.10 -6.44
N LEU A 22 33.87 -0.77 -5.63
CA LEU A 22 32.48 -0.65 -5.19
C LEU A 22 32.20 0.68 -4.48
N HIS A 23 33.08 1.11 -3.57
CA HIS A 23 32.95 2.41 -2.90
C HIS A 23 33.07 3.59 -3.87
N GLN A 24 33.89 3.49 -4.92
CA GLN A 24 34.05 4.54 -5.94
C GLN A 24 32.87 4.65 -6.89
N LEU A 25 32.04 3.60 -7.01
CA LEU A 25 30.82 3.66 -7.82
C LEU A 25 29.75 4.58 -7.22
N ILE A 26 29.79 4.84 -5.91
CA ILE A 26 28.83 5.73 -5.25
C ILE A 26 29.15 7.18 -5.67
N PRO A 27 28.22 7.90 -6.33
CA PRO A 27 28.34 9.32 -6.61
C PRO A 27 28.68 10.13 -5.36
N GLY A 28 29.52 11.16 -5.51
CA GLY A 28 30.00 11.99 -4.41
C GLY A 28 28.88 12.58 -3.55
N ASP A 29 27.80 13.04 -4.20
CA ASP A 29 26.63 13.64 -3.53
C ASP A 29 25.80 12.62 -2.72
N TRP A 30 26.07 11.32 -2.89
CA TRP A 30 25.41 10.22 -2.17
C TRP A 30 26.27 9.66 -1.04
N LEU A 31 27.51 10.13 -0.91
CA LEU A 31 28.39 9.74 0.19
C LEU A 31 27.93 10.42 1.47
N LEU A 32 27.31 9.63 2.35
CA LEU A 32 27.07 10.03 3.73
C LEU A 32 28.35 10.52 4.46
N PRO A 33 28.24 11.59 5.27
CA PRO A 33 29.29 12.07 6.14
C PRO A 33 29.85 10.99 7.09
N GLN A 34 31.14 11.08 7.43
CA GLN A 34 31.83 10.07 8.23
C GLN A 34 31.23 9.89 9.63
N ASP A 35 30.70 10.95 10.23
CA ASP A 35 29.98 10.91 11.52
C ASP A 35 28.68 10.11 11.42
N VAL A 36 27.95 10.18 10.30
CA VAL A 36 26.75 9.37 10.05
C VAL A 36 27.12 7.89 9.93
N LEU A 37 28.24 7.57 9.26
CA LEU A 37 28.73 6.20 9.13
C LEU A 37 29.15 5.64 10.50
N THR A 38 29.86 6.43 11.30
CA THR A 38 30.21 6.05 12.68
C THR A 38 28.97 5.89 13.55
N ARG A 39 27.94 6.74 13.36
CA ARG A 39 26.63 6.56 14.03
C ARG A 39 25.96 5.26 13.59
N ALA A 40 25.99 4.93 12.30
CA ALA A 40 25.44 3.68 11.77
C ALA A 40 26.10 2.47 12.42
N GLU A 41 27.44 2.43 12.50
CA GLU A 41 28.19 1.33 13.11
C GLU A 41 27.82 1.08 14.57
N ASN A 42 27.49 2.14 15.31
CA ASN A 42 27.15 2.09 16.73
C ASN A 42 25.64 1.96 17.02
N THR A 43 24.78 2.02 16.00
CA THR A 43 23.32 1.96 16.16
C THR A 43 22.84 0.51 16.11
N PRO A 44 22.29 -0.10 17.18
CA PRO A 44 21.92 -1.52 17.16
C PRO A 44 20.89 -1.88 16.08
N LYS A 45 20.00 -0.96 15.73
CA LYS A 45 18.92 -1.15 14.76
C LYS A 45 18.93 -0.02 13.74
N LEU A 46 19.26 -0.34 12.49
CA LEU A 46 19.31 0.60 11.38
C LEU A 46 17.93 0.84 10.74
N VAL A 47 17.00 -0.13 10.85
CA VAL A 47 15.65 -0.02 10.27
C VAL A 47 14.75 0.90 11.12
N GLY A 48 13.93 1.70 10.46
CA GLY A 48 13.04 2.69 11.07
C GLY A 48 13.74 4.04 11.18
N ASP A 49 13.65 4.68 12.34
CA ASP A 49 14.08 6.06 12.58
C ASP A 49 15.48 6.40 12.03
N PHE A 50 16.46 5.49 12.15
CA PHE A 50 17.81 5.74 11.64
C PHE A 50 17.80 5.92 10.12
N ILE A 51 17.43 4.87 9.36
CA ILE A 51 17.45 4.96 7.89
C ILE A 51 16.44 5.99 7.40
N GLU A 52 15.30 6.14 8.09
CA GLU A 52 14.28 7.09 7.70
C GLU A 52 14.74 8.55 7.91
N SER A 53 15.55 8.82 8.93
CA SER A 53 16.14 10.16 9.14
C SER A 53 17.15 10.58 8.06
N LEU A 54 17.65 9.63 7.27
CA LEU A 54 18.63 9.90 6.21
C LEU A 54 17.97 10.19 4.86
N LEU A 55 16.67 9.96 4.75
CA LEU A 55 15.93 10.06 3.51
C LEU A 55 15.06 11.33 3.56
N ASP A 56 15.04 12.08 2.47
CA ASP A 56 14.13 13.23 2.36
C ASP A 56 12.67 12.74 2.33
N PRO A 57 11.68 13.61 2.63
CA PRO A 57 10.28 13.23 2.71
C PRO A 57 9.73 12.59 1.42
N GLU A 58 10.20 13.00 0.24
CA GLU A 58 9.77 12.44 -1.04
C GLU A 58 10.30 11.01 -1.21
N THR A 59 11.58 10.81 -0.89
CA THR A 59 12.25 9.51 -0.90
C THR A 59 11.67 8.53 0.10
N LEU A 60 11.40 8.97 1.33
CA LEU A 60 10.70 8.17 2.34
C LEU A 60 9.36 7.67 1.81
N GLU A 61 8.62 8.54 1.14
CA GLU A 61 7.32 8.19 0.61
C GLU A 61 7.43 7.30 -0.66
N ILE A 62 8.52 7.39 -1.45
CA ILE A 62 8.79 6.45 -2.57
C ILE A 62 9.14 5.07 -2.04
N THR A 63 10.01 4.99 -1.05
CA THR A 63 10.51 3.73 -0.50
C THR A 63 9.56 3.08 0.51
N ALA A 64 8.57 3.81 1.02
CA ALA A 64 7.49 3.31 1.88
C ALA A 64 6.29 2.74 1.13
N LEU A 65 6.11 3.11 -0.14
CA LEU A 65 5.20 2.43 -1.04
C LEU A 65 5.95 1.19 -1.57
N ASP A 66 5.36 -0.01 -1.51
CA ASP A 66 5.95 -1.25 -2.06
C ASP A 66 6.09 -1.22 -3.61
N GLN A 67 6.22 -0.03 -4.20
CA GLN A 67 6.31 0.29 -5.63
C GLN A 67 7.30 1.45 -5.81
N ILE A 68 8.60 1.17 -5.60
CA ILE A 68 9.65 2.08 -6.04
C ILE A 68 9.59 2.12 -7.57
N THR A 69 9.40 3.30 -8.16
CA THR A 69 9.29 3.49 -9.63
C THR A 69 10.31 4.48 -10.17
N ALA A 70 11.22 4.97 -9.31
CA ALA A 70 12.26 5.92 -9.64
C ALA A 70 13.60 5.47 -9.05
N LEU A 71 14.70 5.74 -9.76
CA LEU A 71 16.07 5.34 -9.41
C LEU A 71 16.73 6.27 -8.37
N ASP A 72 16.44 7.58 -8.42
CA ASP A 72 17.04 8.62 -7.57
C ASP A 72 16.89 8.46 -6.03
N PRO A 73 15.76 7.98 -5.47
CA PRO A 73 15.51 7.99 -4.02
C PRO A 73 16.36 6.98 -3.22
N VAL A 74 17.00 6.04 -3.89
CA VAL A 74 17.56 4.84 -3.26
C VAL A 74 19.06 4.99 -2.93
N ALA A 75 19.65 6.07 -3.43
CA ALA A 75 21.05 6.44 -3.35
C ALA A 75 21.66 6.47 -1.94
N ILE A 76 20.99 7.11 -0.98
CA ILE A 76 21.50 7.29 0.39
C ILE A 76 21.56 5.96 1.15
N SER A 77 20.58 5.09 0.88
CA SER A 77 20.53 3.73 1.41
C SER A 77 21.68 2.86 0.93
N TRP A 78 22.29 3.18 -0.21
CA TRP A 78 23.39 2.41 -0.79
C TRP A 78 24.71 2.58 -0.03
N HIS A 79 25.02 3.76 0.50
CA HIS A 79 26.23 3.92 1.33
C HIS A 79 26.11 3.16 2.66
N VAL A 80 24.94 3.18 3.31
CA VAL A 80 24.67 2.36 4.51
C VAL A 80 24.76 0.86 4.16
N SER A 81 24.29 0.47 2.98
CA SER A 81 24.30 -0.91 2.50
C SER A 81 25.72 -1.45 2.26
N VAL A 82 26.62 -0.63 1.72
CA VAL A 82 28.05 -0.98 1.62
C VAL A 82 28.66 -1.18 3.01
N LYS A 83 28.38 -0.29 3.97
CA LYS A 83 28.85 -0.47 5.37
C LYS A 83 28.23 -1.68 6.08
N ASN A 84 27.02 -2.07 5.69
CA ASN A 84 26.32 -3.23 6.22
C ASN A 84 26.79 -4.56 5.58
N ASN A 85 27.73 -4.48 4.61
CA ASN A 85 28.27 -5.63 3.88
C ASN A 85 27.19 -6.45 3.17
N ASN A 86 26.21 -5.80 2.54
CA ASN A 86 25.08 -6.52 1.90
C ASN A 86 25.02 -6.38 0.37
N VAL A 87 25.79 -5.48 -0.23
CA VAL A 87 25.84 -5.21 -1.67
C VAL A 87 27.24 -5.46 -2.22
N LEU A 88 27.33 -6.09 -3.39
CA LEU A 88 28.59 -6.41 -4.08
C LEU A 88 28.80 -5.56 -5.33
N GLU A 89 27.72 -5.22 -6.04
CA GLU A 89 27.80 -4.49 -7.31
C GLU A 89 26.65 -3.48 -7.43
N PHE A 90 26.95 -2.33 -8.04
CA PHE A 90 25.95 -1.35 -8.47
C PHE A 90 25.90 -1.30 -10.00
N ILE A 91 24.69 -1.23 -10.57
CA ILE A 91 24.46 -1.29 -12.01
C ILE A 91 24.02 0.10 -12.53
N PHE A 92 24.61 1.19 -12.03
CA PHE A 92 24.09 2.55 -12.26
C PHE A 92 24.04 2.95 -13.72
N GLU A 93 25.14 2.80 -14.45
CA GLU A 93 25.23 3.25 -15.84
C GLU A 93 24.21 2.54 -16.73
N ALA A 94 24.18 1.20 -16.67
CA ALA A 94 23.22 0.41 -17.44
C ALA A 94 21.77 0.60 -16.97
N ALA A 95 21.53 0.82 -15.67
CA ALA A 95 20.20 1.09 -15.15
C ALA A 95 19.65 2.44 -15.62
N LEU A 96 20.48 3.50 -15.59
CA LEU A 96 20.11 4.83 -16.06
C LEU A 96 19.90 4.86 -17.57
N GLU A 97 20.71 4.14 -18.34
CA GLU A 97 20.50 4.03 -19.78
C GLU A 97 19.19 3.29 -20.10
N GLN A 98 18.94 2.16 -19.45
CA GLN A 98 17.69 1.42 -19.62
C GLN A 98 16.47 2.26 -19.19
N ALA A 99 16.58 3.06 -18.12
CA ALA A 99 15.51 3.97 -17.71
C ALA A 99 15.18 4.99 -18.81
N LYS A 100 16.20 5.62 -19.41
CA LYS A 100 16.01 6.57 -20.52
C LYS A 100 15.37 5.91 -21.73
N GLU A 101 15.78 4.69 -22.09
CA GLU A 101 15.17 3.93 -23.19
C GLU A 101 13.69 3.65 -22.93
N LEU A 102 13.33 3.29 -21.69
CA LEU A 102 11.96 3.04 -21.28
C LEU A 102 11.12 4.32 -21.29
N ASP A 103 11.66 5.43 -20.81
CA ASP A 103 11.01 6.75 -20.86
C ASP A 103 10.75 7.19 -22.30
N GLN A 104 11.75 7.08 -23.18
CA GLN A 104 11.61 7.38 -24.61
C GLN A 104 10.57 6.49 -25.29
N TYR A 105 10.55 5.19 -24.95
CA TYR A 105 9.53 4.27 -25.46
C TYR A 105 8.13 4.73 -25.05
N TYR A 106 7.95 5.08 -23.77
CA TYR A 106 6.66 5.53 -23.25
C TYR A 106 6.22 6.86 -23.86
N GLU A 107 7.13 7.81 -24.07
CA GLU A 107 6.85 9.07 -24.75
C GLU A 107 6.40 8.87 -26.19
N GLN A 108 7.04 7.96 -26.93
CA GLN A 108 6.75 7.71 -28.34
C GLN A 108 5.49 6.87 -28.56
N HIS A 109 5.23 5.89 -27.70
CA HIS A 109 4.18 4.87 -27.92
C HIS A 109 2.97 5.06 -27.01
N HIS A 110 3.10 5.85 -25.93
CA HIS A 110 2.11 5.97 -24.85
C HIS A 110 1.71 4.63 -24.21
N GLU A 111 2.57 3.62 -24.34
CA GLU A 111 2.41 2.27 -23.83
C GLU A 111 3.66 1.83 -23.06
N THR A 112 3.51 0.88 -22.13
CA THR A 112 4.63 0.29 -21.40
C THR A 112 5.13 -0.96 -22.11
N VAL A 113 6.47 -1.16 -22.18
CA VAL A 113 7.07 -2.39 -22.75
C VAL A 113 6.59 -3.68 -22.07
N GLY A 114 6.20 -3.59 -20.80
CA GLY A 114 5.72 -4.73 -20.03
C GLY A 114 5.22 -4.33 -18.64
N PRO A 115 4.77 -5.32 -17.83
CA PRO A 115 4.16 -5.07 -16.53
C PRO A 115 5.14 -4.54 -15.46
N LEU A 116 6.44 -4.62 -15.71
CA LEU A 116 7.50 -4.16 -14.81
C LEU A 116 8.23 -2.92 -15.34
N HIS A 117 7.69 -2.26 -16.37
CA HIS A 117 8.29 -1.08 -16.99
C HIS A 117 8.72 -0.01 -15.97
N GLY A 118 10.03 0.25 -15.93
CA GLY A 118 10.65 1.25 -15.05
C GLY A 118 10.91 0.78 -13.61
N LEU A 119 10.59 -0.48 -13.28
CA LEU A 119 10.71 -1.00 -11.92
C LEU A 119 12.17 -1.35 -11.57
N PRO A 120 12.82 -0.66 -10.62
CA PRO A 120 14.16 -1.01 -10.17
C PRO A 120 14.13 -2.29 -9.32
N VAL A 121 15.01 -3.23 -9.64
CA VAL A 121 15.10 -4.54 -8.97
C VAL A 121 16.54 -4.86 -8.57
N SER A 122 16.72 -5.43 -7.38
CA SER A 122 18.00 -6.01 -6.95
C SER A 122 18.01 -7.52 -7.14
N MET A 123 19.19 -8.11 -7.16
CA MET A 123 19.33 -9.54 -7.38
C MET A 123 20.55 -10.11 -6.67
N LYS A 124 20.37 -11.27 -6.03
CA LYS A 124 21.45 -12.03 -5.42
C LYS A 124 22.58 -12.26 -6.43
N ASP A 125 23.82 -12.17 -5.96
CA ASP A 125 25.02 -12.23 -6.80
C ASP A 125 25.09 -13.42 -7.76
N GLN A 126 24.51 -14.57 -7.42
CA GLN A 126 24.48 -15.76 -8.29
C GLN A 126 23.79 -15.52 -9.65
N PHE A 127 22.93 -14.51 -9.77
CA PHE A 127 22.28 -14.18 -11.03
C PHE A 127 23.25 -13.42 -11.91
N HIS A 128 23.58 -13.96 -13.08
CA HIS A 128 24.48 -13.30 -14.01
C HIS A 128 23.76 -12.16 -14.73
N VAL A 129 24.30 -10.95 -14.59
CA VAL A 129 23.88 -9.74 -15.30
C VAL A 129 25.03 -9.32 -16.21
N LYS A 130 24.79 -9.17 -17.50
CA LYS A 130 25.85 -9.04 -18.52
C LYS A 130 26.80 -7.84 -18.31
N THR A 131 26.37 -6.82 -17.59
CA THR A 131 27.08 -5.54 -17.42
C THR A 131 27.94 -5.45 -16.16
N VAL A 132 27.89 -6.44 -15.26
CA VAL A 132 28.59 -6.44 -13.97
C VAL A 132 29.10 -7.83 -13.62
N ASN A 133 30.03 -7.96 -12.66
CA ASN A 133 30.60 -9.25 -12.30
C ASN A 133 29.63 -10.13 -11.50
N THR A 134 29.95 -11.43 -11.44
CA THR A 134 29.32 -12.41 -10.54
C THR A 134 30.41 -13.18 -9.82
N SER A 135 30.44 -13.08 -8.49
CA SER A 135 31.44 -13.76 -7.65
C SER A 135 30.94 -15.09 -7.08
N MET A 136 29.63 -15.22 -6.83
CA MET A 136 29.02 -16.30 -6.05
C MET A 136 29.67 -16.51 -4.67
N GLY A 137 30.30 -15.47 -4.11
CA GLY A 137 31.06 -15.55 -2.87
C GLY A 137 32.48 -16.13 -3.01
N TYR A 138 32.92 -16.45 -4.23
CA TYR A 138 34.29 -16.87 -4.54
C TYR A 138 35.15 -15.68 -4.98
N VAL A 139 36.27 -15.45 -4.31
CA VAL A 139 37.26 -14.42 -4.68
C VAL A 139 37.85 -14.72 -6.06
N GLY A 140 38.06 -16.00 -6.39
CA GLY A 140 38.61 -16.43 -7.69
C GLY A 140 37.74 -16.07 -8.90
N TRP A 141 36.49 -15.66 -8.67
CA TRP A 141 35.54 -15.28 -9.72
C TRP A 141 35.46 -13.77 -9.95
N ILE A 142 36.05 -12.96 -9.07
CA ILE A 142 36.15 -11.51 -9.24
C ILE A 142 36.94 -11.20 -10.53
N ASN A 143 36.43 -10.27 -11.33
CA ASN A 143 37.00 -9.86 -12.63
C ASN A 143 37.19 -11.00 -13.65
N LYS A 144 36.42 -12.10 -13.54
CA LYS A 144 36.36 -13.14 -14.57
C LYS A 144 35.20 -12.87 -15.51
N GLU A 145 35.51 -12.53 -16.76
CA GLU A 145 34.50 -12.35 -17.80
C GLU A 145 33.65 -13.62 -17.97
N ARG A 146 32.33 -13.46 -17.82
CA ARG A 146 31.34 -14.51 -18.11
C ARG A 146 30.24 -13.90 -18.97
N PRO A 147 30.24 -14.11 -20.30
CA PRO A 147 29.27 -13.50 -21.20
C PRO A 147 27.92 -14.21 -21.16
N VAL A 148 27.45 -14.56 -19.95
CA VAL A 148 26.21 -15.25 -19.69
C VAL A 148 25.28 -14.28 -18.97
N GLU A 149 24.01 -14.29 -19.33
CA GLU A 149 22.98 -13.57 -18.59
C GLU A 149 21.90 -14.59 -18.20
N SER A 150 21.57 -14.62 -16.91
CA SER A 150 20.61 -15.57 -16.37
C SER A 150 19.23 -15.36 -17.01
N LEU A 151 18.51 -16.47 -17.26
CA LEU A 151 17.19 -16.41 -17.91
C LEU A 151 16.23 -15.48 -17.15
N ILE A 152 16.19 -15.55 -15.82
CA ILE A 152 15.36 -14.66 -15.00
C ILE A 152 15.69 -13.17 -15.22
N VAL A 153 16.96 -12.82 -15.44
CA VAL A 153 17.37 -11.43 -15.70
C VAL A 153 16.85 -10.99 -17.07
N LYS A 154 16.94 -11.85 -18.08
CA LYS A 154 16.39 -11.59 -19.42
C LYS A 154 14.88 -11.39 -19.39
N GLU A 155 14.15 -12.26 -18.68
CA GLU A 155 12.70 -12.17 -18.53
C GLU A 155 12.28 -10.91 -17.75
N LEU A 156 13.00 -10.55 -16.68
CA LEU A 156 12.71 -9.33 -15.94
C LEU A 156 12.92 -8.07 -16.80
N LYS A 157 14.02 -8.03 -17.57
CA LYS A 157 14.30 -6.94 -18.51
C LYS A 157 13.26 -6.87 -19.64
N SER A 158 12.84 -8.02 -20.19
CA SER A 158 11.82 -8.07 -21.25
C SER A 158 10.45 -7.56 -20.77
N LEU A 159 10.14 -7.74 -19.48
CA LEU A 159 8.95 -7.17 -18.83
C LEU A 159 9.12 -5.68 -18.45
N GLY A 160 10.30 -5.10 -18.68
CA GLY A 160 10.62 -3.69 -18.44
C GLY A 160 11.27 -3.36 -17.09
N ALA A 161 11.66 -4.36 -16.30
CA ALA A 161 12.35 -4.13 -15.03
C ALA A 161 13.80 -3.70 -15.24
N ILE A 162 14.32 -2.90 -14.32
CA ILE A 162 15.67 -2.31 -14.38
C ILE A 162 16.52 -2.89 -13.24
N PRO A 163 17.48 -3.79 -13.53
CA PRO A 163 18.42 -4.26 -12.51
C PRO A 163 19.33 -3.13 -12.01
N ILE A 164 19.36 -2.90 -10.70
CA ILE A 164 20.08 -1.75 -10.09
C ILE A 164 21.29 -2.15 -9.25
N ALA A 165 21.29 -3.35 -8.66
CA ALA A 165 22.34 -3.78 -7.76
C ALA A 165 22.38 -5.30 -7.65
N LYS A 166 23.55 -5.82 -7.26
CA LYS A 166 23.69 -7.21 -6.85
C LYS A 166 24.06 -7.33 -5.38
N THR A 167 23.34 -8.18 -4.66
CA THR A 167 23.56 -8.36 -3.22
C THR A 167 24.40 -9.59 -2.91
N THR A 168 25.11 -9.52 -1.80
CA THR A 168 26.04 -10.57 -1.39
C THR A 168 25.34 -11.87 -1.00
N CYS A 169 26.11 -12.94 -1.04
CA CYS A 169 25.71 -14.28 -0.62
C CYS A 169 26.81 -14.93 0.22
N VAL A 170 26.48 -16.00 0.95
CA VAL A 170 27.48 -16.79 1.67
C VAL A 170 28.47 -17.44 0.69
N GLN A 171 29.72 -17.63 1.13
CA GLN A 171 30.73 -18.40 0.39
C GLN A 171 30.16 -19.77 0.01
N THR A 172 30.38 -20.18 -1.25
CA THR A 172 29.85 -21.42 -1.86
C THR A 172 28.32 -21.55 -1.86
N LEU A 173 27.57 -20.50 -1.51
CA LEU A 173 26.11 -20.51 -1.32
C LEU A 173 25.59 -21.49 -0.24
N PHE A 174 26.46 -22.05 0.60
CA PHE A 174 26.15 -23.22 1.43
C PHE A 174 26.33 -23.02 2.95
N PHE A 175 25.58 -22.09 3.55
CA PHE A 175 25.44 -22.01 5.02
C PHE A 175 24.24 -21.15 5.45
N GLY A 176 23.86 -21.29 6.73
CA GLY A 176 22.77 -20.58 7.37
C GLY A 176 23.06 -19.14 7.80
N GLU A 177 24.24 -18.60 7.49
CA GLU A 177 24.64 -17.23 7.75
C GLU A 177 25.31 -16.64 6.52
N THR A 178 25.10 -15.35 6.25
CA THR A 178 25.75 -14.66 5.12
C THR A 178 27.11 -14.14 5.55
N ASN A 179 28.15 -14.88 5.18
CA ASN A 179 29.57 -14.55 5.38
C ASN A 179 30.40 -15.02 4.18
N ASN A 180 31.40 -14.23 3.76
CA ASN A 180 32.37 -14.62 2.74
C ASN A 180 33.66 -13.79 2.88
N ASN A 181 34.73 -14.17 2.19
CA ASN A 181 35.99 -13.42 2.24
C ASN A 181 35.93 -12.06 1.52
N ILE A 182 34.93 -11.86 0.65
CA ILE A 182 34.78 -10.64 -0.16
C ILE A 182 34.30 -9.47 0.69
N LEU A 183 33.25 -9.61 1.51
CA LEU A 183 32.71 -8.55 2.37
C LEU A 183 32.79 -8.87 3.87
N GLY A 184 32.90 -10.16 4.23
CA GLY A 184 32.74 -10.63 5.60
C GLY A 184 31.26 -10.85 5.96
N TYR A 185 30.96 -10.76 7.25
CA TYR A 185 29.60 -10.92 7.74
C TYR A 185 28.68 -9.78 7.30
N THR A 186 27.54 -10.15 6.71
CA THR A 186 26.42 -9.22 6.51
C THR A 186 25.63 -9.08 7.81
N LYS A 187 25.57 -7.87 8.36
CA LYS A 187 24.91 -7.58 9.63
C LYS A 187 23.41 -7.41 9.42
N ASN A 188 22.59 -7.94 10.33
CA ASN A 188 21.15 -7.78 10.28
C ASN A 188 20.73 -6.33 10.59
N PRO A 189 20.05 -5.61 9.67
CA PRO A 189 19.65 -4.22 9.90
C PRO A 189 18.68 -4.02 11.08
N PHE A 190 17.95 -5.07 11.49
CA PHE A 190 17.07 -5.02 12.67
C PHE A 190 17.82 -5.20 13.99
N ASN A 191 18.99 -5.85 13.95
CA ASN A 191 19.88 -6.04 15.09
C ASN A 191 21.30 -6.36 14.59
N GLN A 192 22.18 -5.36 14.62
CA GLN A 192 23.54 -5.47 14.10
C GLN A 192 24.45 -6.46 14.86
N ALA A 193 24.00 -7.01 16.00
CA ALA A 193 24.67 -8.11 16.69
C ALA A 193 24.41 -9.49 16.06
N LEU A 194 23.57 -9.57 15.02
CA LEU A 194 23.19 -10.81 14.34
C LEU A 194 23.61 -10.77 12.85
N SER A 195 23.84 -11.93 12.25
CA SER A 195 23.91 -12.08 10.79
C SER A 195 22.50 -11.98 10.18
N THR A 196 22.40 -11.63 8.90
CA THR A 196 21.13 -11.71 8.17
C THR A 196 20.59 -13.13 7.99
N GLY A 197 21.44 -14.17 8.13
CA GLY A 197 21.11 -15.59 7.93
C GLY A 197 21.16 -16.03 6.46
N GLY A 198 21.12 -17.32 6.14
CA GLY A 198 20.98 -17.92 4.80
C GLY A 198 21.80 -17.39 3.61
N SER A 199 21.57 -17.99 2.44
CA SER A 199 22.35 -17.71 1.23
C SER A 199 21.90 -16.45 0.46
N SER A 200 20.62 -16.07 0.56
CA SER A 200 20.01 -14.93 -0.17
C SER A 200 19.90 -13.63 0.62
N ARG A 201 20.26 -13.61 1.89
CA ARG A 201 19.70 -12.59 2.78
C ARG A 201 20.43 -11.25 2.75
N GLY A 202 21.47 -11.11 1.93
CA GLY A 202 21.92 -9.82 1.42
C GLY A 202 20.78 -9.03 0.78
N GLU A 203 19.90 -9.68 0.00
CA GLU A 203 18.69 -9.06 -0.55
C GLU A 203 17.74 -8.55 0.54
N GLY A 204 17.54 -9.34 1.59
CA GLY A 204 16.69 -8.96 2.71
C GLY A 204 17.24 -7.76 3.47
N ALA A 205 18.57 -7.70 3.66
CA ALA A 205 19.24 -6.57 4.29
C ALA A 205 19.10 -5.30 3.42
N PHE A 206 19.35 -5.45 2.13
CA PHE A 206 19.31 -4.36 1.16
C PHE A 206 17.91 -3.74 1.08
N GLN A 207 16.86 -4.56 0.97
CA GLN A 207 15.47 -4.10 1.01
C GLN A 207 15.10 -3.47 2.35
N ALA A 208 15.52 -4.06 3.48
CA ALA A 208 15.25 -3.50 4.81
C ALA A 208 15.88 -2.12 5.01
N LEU A 209 17.01 -1.86 4.35
CA LEU A 209 17.67 -0.56 4.32
C LEU A 209 17.13 0.36 3.21
N ARG A 210 16.01 0.02 2.55
CA ARG A 210 15.40 0.78 1.45
C ARG A 210 16.28 0.86 0.18
N GLY A 211 17.23 -0.06 0.00
CA GLY A 211 18.12 -0.15 -1.16
C GLY A 211 17.49 -0.69 -2.45
N SER A 212 16.31 -1.32 -2.35
CA SER A 212 15.46 -1.70 -3.49
C SER A 212 14.02 -1.96 -3.01
N GLY A 213 13.06 -1.87 -3.92
CA GLY A 213 11.64 -2.15 -3.62
C GLY A 213 11.31 -3.63 -3.78
N ILE A 214 11.99 -4.30 -4.71
CA ILE A 214 11.87 -5.73 -5.00
C ILE A 214 13.27 -6.28 -5.23
N GLY A 215 13.54 -7.44 -4.62
CA GLY A 215 14.79 -8.16 -4.76
C GLY A 215 14.57 -9.64 -5.07
N PHE A 216 15.42 -10.21 -5.92
CA PHE A 216 15.35 -11.61 -6.34
C PHE A 216 16.47 -12.42 -5.70
N GLY A 217 16.11 -13.54 -5.07
CA GLY A 217 17.05 -14.48 -4.45
C GLY A 217 16.64 -15.93 -4.70
N THR A 218 17.53 -16.86 -4.40
CA THR A 218 17.18 -18.28 -4.23
C THR A 218 17.74 -18.80 -2.92
N ASP A 219 17.04 -19.74 -2.31
CA ASP A 219 17.53 -20.38 -1.10
C ASP A 219 17.58 -21.88 -1.25
N ILE A 220 18.52 -22.49 -0.53
CA ILE A 220 18.63 -23.93 -0.39
C ILE A 220 17.99 -24.23 0.96
N SER A 221 16.83 -24.89 0.97
CA SER A 221 16.01 -25.03 2.19
C SER A 221 16.80 -25.66 3.36
N GLU A 222 17.10 -24.87 4.39
CA GLU A 222 17.92 -25.27 5.55
C GLU A 222 17.19 -26.10 6.61
N ARG A 223 15.93 -26.51 6.38
CA ARG A 223 15.21 -27.32 7.36
C ARG A 223 15.66 -28.78 7.30
N ARG A 224 16.73 -29.08 8.04
CA ARG A 224 16.99 -30.30 8.84
C ARG A 224 16.55 -31.65 8.26
N ALA A 225 16.68 -31.85 6.95
CA ALA A 225 16.63 -33.18 6.35
C ALA A 225 18.08 -33.55 6.01
N PRO A 226 18.75 -34.41 6.80
CA PRO A 226 20.08 -34.95 6.47
C PRO A 226 20.18 -35.43 5.01
N GLU A 227 19.06 -35.89 4.46
CA GLU A 227 18.89 -36.36 3.09
C GLU A 227 19.18 -35.27 2.05
N ILE A 228 18.74 -34.02 2.26
CA ILE A 228 18.98 -32.92 1.31
C ILE A 228 20.45 -32.49 1.34
N SER A 229 21.06 -32.50 2.53
CA SER A 229 22.49 -32.19 2.71
C SER A 229 23.41 -33.21 2.04
N PHE A 230 22.96 -34.47 1.91
CA PHE A 230 23.69 -35.50 1.18
C PHE A 230 23.79 -35.18 -0.31
N PHE A 231 22.66 -34.85 -0.96
CA PHE A 231 22.64 -34.60 -2.41
C PHE A 231 23.53 -33.44 -2.85
N LEU A 232 23.63 -32.40 -2.03
CA LEU A 232 24.46 -31.22 -2.33
C LEU A 232 25.96 -31.51 -2.33
N ARG A 233 26.38 -32.61 -1.69
CA ARG A 233 27.78 -33.03 -1.54
C ARG A 233 28.03 -34.40 -2.14
N ALA A 234 27.08 -34.92 -2.90
CA ALA A 234 27.19 -36.24 -3.49
C ALA A 234 28.27 -36.29 -4.57
N ASP A 235 28.50 -35.20 -5.30
CA ASP A 235 29.48 -35.14 -6.38
C ASP A 235 30.23 -33.79 -6.48
N GLY A 236 29.72 -32.72 -5.88
CA GLY A 236 30.26 -31.36 -6.06
C GLY A 236 31.44 -30.95 -5.14
N ASP A 237 31.90 -31.79 -4.21
CA ASP A 237 32.99 -31.42 -3.29
C ASP A 237 34.27 -31.03 -4.05
N ALA A 238 34.68 -31.82 -5.04
CA ALA A 238 35.89 -31.55 -5.81
C ALA A 238 35.84 -30.20 -6.54
N ASP A 239 34.69 -29.85 -7.12
CA ASP A 239 34.49 -28.58 -7.82
C ASP A 239 34.62 -27.40 -6.86
N VAL A 240 34.06 -27.49 -5.65
CA VAL A 240 34.18 -26.43 -4.64
C VAL A 240 35.65 -26.21 -4.28
N PHE A 241 36.42 -27.26 -4.02
CA PHE A 241 37.86 -27.14 -3.73
C PHE A 241 38.63 -26.55 -4.93
N GLU A 242 38.29 -26.92 -6.15
CA GLU A 242 38.89 -26.33 -7.35
C GLU A 242 38.60 -24.82 -7.43
N GLN A 243 37.36 -24.38 -7.23
CA GLN A 243 37.00 -22.96 -7.27
C GLN A 243 37.75 -22.15 -6.21
N MET A 244 37.90 -22.68 -5.00
CA MET A 244 38.66 -22.05 -3.91
C MET A 244 40.15 -21.91 -4.26
N SER A 245 40.71 -22.91 -4.94
CA SER A 245 42.12 -22.91 -5.35
C SER A 245 42.46 -21.81 -6.36
N LEU A 246 41.49 -21.32 -7.14
CA LEU A 246 41.70 -20.27 -8.16
C LEU A 246 42.25 -18.96 -7.59
N SER A 247 41.96 -18.65 -6.32
CA SER A 247 42.48 -17.46 -5.64
C SER A 247 43.37 -17.78 -4.44
N GLY A 248 43.35 -19.04 -3.97
CA GLY A 248 44.00 -19.44 -2.72
C GLY A 248 43.31 -18.85 -1.48
N GLU A 249 42.04 -18.44 -1.58
CA GLU A 249 41.27 -18.01 -0.42
C GLU A 249 40.98 -19.21 0.51
N PRO A 250 40.96 -19.01 1.84
CA PRO A 250 40.56 -20.07 2.76
C PRO A 250 39.03 -20.21 2.80
N PHE A 251 38.55 -21.40 3.19
CA PHE A 251 37.16 -21.52 3.62
C PHE A 251 36.91 -20.66 4.87
N ILE A 252 35.78 -19.98 4.91
CA ILE A 252 35.29 -19.40 6.17
C ILE A 252 34.99 -20.53 7.17
N PRO A 253 35.10 -20.30 8.50
CA PRO A 253 34.94 -21.34 9.52
C PRO A 253 33.66 -22.17 9.37
N GLU A 254 32.58 -21.50 8.99
CA GLU A 254 31.25 -22.10 8.78
C GLU A 254 31.25 -23.15 7.67
N ILE A 255 31.91 -22.84 6.55
CA ILE A 255 32.01 -23.70 5.37
C ILE A 255 33.09 -24.78 5.58
N GLN A 256 34.18 -24.43 6.25
CA GLN A 256 35.25 -25.36 6.63
C GLN A 256 34.70 -26.53 7.44
N ALA A 257 33.74 -26.28 8.33
CA ALA A 257 33.05 -27.32 9.10
C ALA A 257 32.19 -28.26 8.22
N GLN A 258 31.75 -27.82 7.04
CA GLN A 258 30.92 -28.62 6.13
C GLN A 258 31.73 -29.51 5.19
N PHE A 259 32.81 -28.97 4.62
CA PHE A 259 33.62 -29.62 3.58
C PHE A 259 34.88 -30.31 4.12
N GLY A 260 35.42 -29.87 5.27
CA GLY A 260 36.67 -30.42 5.82
C GLY A 260 37.91 -29.97 5.04
N GLU A 261 39.05 -30.62 5.27
CA GLU A 261 40.36 -30.18 4.71
C GLU A 261 40.61 -30.66 3.28
N LYS A 262 39.89 -31.68 2.81
CA LYS A 262 40.10 -32.32 1.50
C LYS A 262 38.75 -32.73 0.90
N PRO A 263 38.62 -32.71 -0.44
CA PRO A 263 37.38 -33.11 -1.10
C PRO A 263 37.08 -34.58 -0.81
N LYS A 264 35.81 -34.89 -0.53
CA LYS A 264 35.35 -36.27 -0.38
C LYS A 264 35.19 -36.93 -1.75
N PRO A 265 35.37 -38.26 -1.85
CA PRO A 265 35.05 -38.96 -3.08
C PRO A 265 33.54 -38.86 -3.37
N PRO A 266 33.13 -38.83 -4.66
CA PRO A 266 31.72 -38.83 -5.01
C PRO A 266 30.99 -40.04 -4.41
N ALA A 267 29.73 -39.82 -4.01
CA ALA A 267 28.84 -40.85 -3.53
C ALA A 267 28.64 -41.94 -4.58
N GLN A 268 28.57 -43.20 -4.13
CA GLN A 268 28.30 -44.30 -5.03
C GLN A 268 26.85 -44.25 -5.53
N LEU A 269 26.61 -44.66 -6.78
CA LEU A 269 25.28 -44.62 -7.39
C LEU A 269 24.21 -45.33 -6.55
N LEU A 270 24.54 -46.46 -5.91
CA LEU A 270 23.59 -47.21 -5.09
C LEU A 270 23.26 -46.46 -3.78
N GLU A 271 24.25 -45.82 -3.16
CA GLU A 271 24.05 -44.98 -1.98
C GLU A 271 23.17 -43.78 -2.31
N PHE A 272 23.47 -43.11 -3.43
CA PHE A 272 22.68 -42.01 -3.96
C PHE A 272 21.22 -42.42 -4.23
N TYR A 273 21.04 -43.58 -4.88
CA TYR A 273 19.71 -44.12 -5.17
C TYR A 273 18.93 -44.46 -3.89
N ASN A 274 19.57 -45.05 -2.89
CA ASN A 274 18.94 -45.36 -1.60
C ASN A 274 18.52 -44.08 -0.87
N GLN A 275 19.36 -43.05 -0.85
CA GLN A 275 19.00 -41.74 -0.30
C GLN A 275 17.85 -41.09 -1.07
N TYR A 276 17.80 -41.30 -2.39
CA TYR A 276 16.72 -40.78 -3.22
C TYR A 276 15.38 -41.44 -2.90
N LEU A 277 15.37 -42.76 -2.71
CA LEU A 277 14.18 -43.48 -2.27
C LEU A 277 13.70 -42.98 -0.89
N HIS A 278 14.62 -42.79 0.05
CA HIS A 278 14.28 -42.25 1.37
C HIS A 278 13.72 -40.81 1.29
N LEU A 279 14.30 -39.95 0.44
CA LEU A 279 13.77 -38.61 0.19
C LEU A 279 12.38 -38.65 -0.46
N LYS A 280 12.14 -39.58 -1.38
CA LYS A 280 10.84 -39.79 -2.02
C LYS A 280 9.78 -40.18 -0.98
N GLU A 281 10.07 -41.16 -0.14
CA GLU A 281 9.18 -41.58 0.96
C GLU A 281 8.92 -40.45 1.96
N TYR A 282 9.95 -39.65 2.28
CA TYR A 282 9.79 -38.47 3.11
C TYR A 282 8.84 -37.45 2.47
N ARG A 283 9.02 -37.15 1.18
CA ARG A 283 8.15 -36.22 0.43
C ARG A 283 6.71 -36.72 0.37
N GLU A 284 6.49 -38.00 0.14
CA GLU A 284 5.15 -38.61 0.16
C GLU A 284 4.47 -38.47 1.52
N ARG A 285 5.19 -38.77 2.62
CA ARG A 285 4.66 -38.57 3.99
C ARG A 285 4.41 -37.10 4.30
N TYR A 286 5.30 -36.21 3.87
CA TYR A 286 5.17 -34.77 4.06
C TYR A 286 3.96 -34.23 3.30
N GLN A 287 3.77 -34.66 2.05
CA GLN A 287 2.60 -34.32 1.24
C GLN A 287 1.31 -34.84 1.89
N ALA A 288 1.27 -36.10 2.30
CA ALA A 288 0.10 -36.69 2.97
C ALA A 288 -0.25 -35.95 4.28
N TYR A 289 0.75 -35.53 5.06
CA TYR A 289 0.55 -34.66 6.21
C TYR A 289 -0.11 -33.34 5.81
N TRP A 290 0.43 -32.64 4.81
CA TRP A 290 -0.15 -31.37 4.35
C TRP A 290 -1.55 -31.52 3.76
N ASP A 291 -1.81 -32.57 2.98
CA ASP A 291 -3.12 -32.91 2.44
C ASP A 291 -4.14 -33.10 3.57
N SER A 292 -3.73 -33.77 4.66
CA SER A 292 -4.55 -33.95 5.86
C SER A 292 -4.92 -32.63 6.57
N THR A 293 -4.16 -31.56 6.33
CA THR A 293 -4.43 -30.23 6.88
C THR A 293 -5.31 -29.36 5.98
N ALA A 294 -5.65 -29.80 4.77
CA ALA A 294 -6.47 -29.02 3.83
C ALA A 294 -7.84 -28.64 4.42
N THR A 295 -8.45 -29.53 5.22
CA THR A 295 -9.72 -29.29 5.95
C THR A 295 -9.60 -28.28 7.09
N LYS A 296 -8.38 -27.96 7.53
CA LYS A 296 -8.08 -26.94 8.55
C LYS A 296 -7.81 -25.57 7.95
N SER A 297 -7.60 -25.47 6.63
CA SER A 297 -7.51 -24.20 5.90
C SER A 297 -8.90 -23.67 5.60
N SER A 298 -9.09 -22.34 5.67
CA SER A 298 -10.39 -21.71 5.35
C SER A 298 -10.80 -21.85 3.86
N THR A 299 -9.89 -22.31 3.00
CA THR A 299 -10.06 -22.44 1.55
C THR A 299 -10.13 -23.88 1.04
N GLY A 300 -10.00 -24.89 1.92
CA GLY A 300 -10.08 -26.30 1.55
C GLY A 300 -8.96 -26.80 0.63
N SER A 301 -7.85 -26.05 0.50
CA SER A 301 -6.78 -26.29 -0.47
C SER A 301 -5.39 -26.16 0.17
N LEU A 302 -4.40 -26.90 -0.36
CA LEU A 302 -3.01 -26.80 0.07
C LEU A 302 -2.44 -25.39 -0.19
N PRO A 303 -1.57 -24.85 0.68
CA PRO A 303 -0.83 -23.63 0.39
C PRO A 303 0.10 -23.86 -0.82
N SER A 304 -0.25 -23.32 -1.99
CA SER A 304 0.54 -23.42 -3.24
C SER A 304 1.59 -22.30 -3.34
N PHE A 305 2.87 -22.57 -3.07
CA PHE A 305 3.87 -21.53 -2.77
C PHE A 305 4.13 -20.41 -3.80
N LEU A 306 3.60 -20.46 -5.03
CA LEU A 306 3.47 -19.29 -5.93
C LEU A 306 2.24 -19.46 -6.84
N ASP A 307 1.30 -18.53 -6.77
CA ASP A 307 0.22 -18.38 -7.75
C ASP A 307 0.48 -17.12 -8.59
N PHE A 308 0.86 -17.29 -9.86
CA PHE A 308 0.98 -16.19 -10.80
C PHE A 308 -0.37 -15.95 -11.46
N GLN A 309 -1.18 -15.07 -10.88
CA GLN A 309 -2.42 -14.64 -11.55
C GLN A 309 -2.12 -13.49 -12.50
N ILE A 310 -1.90 -13.84 -13.76
CA ILE A 310 -1.90 -12.88 -14.86
C ILE A 310 -3.35 -12.57 -15.17
N LYS A 311 -3.80 -11.39 -14.78
CA LYS A 311 -5.11 -10.87 -15.17
C LYS A 311 -4.89 -9.68 -16.07
N ARG A 312 -5.60 -9.67 -17.20
CA ARG A 312 -5.78 -8.47 -17.99
C ARG A 312 -6.63 -7.52 -17.15
N GLY A 313 -5.98 -6.51 -16.57
CA GLY A 313 -6.69 -5.41 -15.93
C GLY A 313 -7.50 -4.70 -16.98
N ALA A 314 -8.64 -4.12 -16.62
CA ALA A 314 -9.53 -3.59 -17.64
C ALA A 314 -9.04 -2.23 -18.22
N SER A 315 -7.85 -1.79 -17.82
CA SER A 315 -6.99 -0.76 -18.45
C SER A 315 -6.15 -1.28 -19.63
N GLY A 316 -6.26 -2.56 -20.00
CA GLY A 316 -5.36 -3.19 -20.98
C GLY A 316 -3.98 -3.56 -20.43
N ARG A 317 -3.58 -3.01 -19.28
CA ARG A 317 -2.37 -3.42 -18.57
C ARG A 317 -2.51 -4.83 -17.98
N LEU A 318 -1.50 -5.66 -18.25
CA LEU A 318 -1.34 -6.94 -17.60
C LEU A 318 -0.93 -6.68 -16.14
N THR A 319 -1.80 -7.04 -15.19
CA THR A 319 -1.43 -7.07 -13.79
C THR A 319 -0.96 -8.48 -13.46
N CYS A 320 0.35 -8.64 -13.35
CA CYS A 320 0.93 -9.83 -12.72
C CYS A 320 0.76 -9.65 -11.21
N THR A 321 0.03 -10.56 -10.56
CA THR A 321 0.05 -10.64 -9.10
C THR A 321 0.75 -11.92 -8.71
N ILE A 322 1.82 -11.77 -7.94
CA ILE A 322 2.52 -12.85 -7.30
C ILE A 322 1.76 -13.15 -6.00
N GLY A 323 0.96 -14.20 -6.00
CA GLY A 323 0.30 -14.72 -4.82
C GLY A 323 1.22 -15.69 -4.08
N LEU A 324 1.85 -15.26 -2.98
CA LEU A 324 2.37 -16.21 -1.99
C LEU A 324 1.20 -16.60 -1.06
N PRO A 325 0.78 -17.88 -0.97
CA PRO A 325 -0.20 -18.26 0.03
C PRO A 325 0.45 -18.20 1.40
N VAL A 326 -0.04 -17.26 2.20
CA VAL A 326 0.32 -17.10 3.61
C VAL A 326 -0.51 -18.09 4.43
N ASP A 327 -0.23 -19.38 4.28
CA ASP A 327 -0.60 -20.42 5.23
C ASP A 327 0.64 -21.32 5.48
N ALA A 328 1.76 -20.69 5.82
CA ALA A 328 2.88 -21.43 6.42
C ALA A 328 2.49 -21.81 7.85
N ILE A 329 2.12 -23.07 8.05
CA ILE A 329 2.04 -23.69 9.38
C ILE A 329 3.34 -23.40 10.13
N ILE A 330 3.24 -22.67 11.24
CA ILE A 330 4.28 -22.62 12.26
C ILE A 330 4.41 -24.05 12.80
N LEU A 331 5.45 -24.78 12.38
CA LEU A 331 5.80 -26.04 13.02
C LEU A 331 6.12 -25.75 14.49
N PRO A 332 5.58 -26.51 15.46
CA PRO A 332 5.97 -26.37 16.85
C PRO A 332 7.48 -26.64 16.96
N ALA A 333 8.19 -25.74 17.64
CA ALA A 333 9.60 -25.90 17.93
C ALA A 333 9.85 -27.22 18.68
N SER A 334 10.95 -27.90 18.34
CA SER A 334 11.43 -29.09 19.03
C SER A 334 11.67 -28.80 20.53
N PRO A 335 11.48 -29.77 21.46
CA PRO A 335 11.30 -29.49 22.89
C PRO A 335 12.56 -29.07 23.65
N HIS A 336 13.69 -28.79 23.01
CA HIS A 336 14.98 -28.57 23.69
C HIS A 336 15.63 -27.26 23.25
N ALA A 337 15.08 -26.14 23.73
CA ALA A 337 15.80 -24.89 23.88
C ALA A 337 15.17 -24.15 25.05
N GLY A 338 15.98 -23.87 26.09
CA GLY A 338 15.53 -23.15 27.28
C GLY A 338 14.82 -21.85 26.89
N THR A 339 13.63 -21.65 27.46
CA THR A 339 12.81 -20.47 27.29
C THR A 339 13.53 -19.25 27.82
N LEU A 340 14.11 -18.45 26.91
CA LEU A 340 14.26 -17.02 27.19
C LEU A 340 12.85 -16.44 27.38
N PRO A 341 12.59 -15.68 28.46
CA PRO A 341 11.28 -15.10 28.68
C PRO A 341 10.95 -14.16 27.52
N ALA A 342 9.86 -14.47 26.81
CA ALA A 342 9.29 -13.56 25.82
C ALA A 342 9.05 -12.20 26.50
N PRO A 343 9.39 -11.07 25.85
CA PRO A 343 9.08 -9.76 26.40
C PRO A 343 7.58 -9.72 26.68
N LYS A 344 7.20 -9.41 27.93
CA LYS A 344 5.81 -9.28 28.36
C LYS A 344 5.11 -8.29 27.42
N GLN A 345 4.30 -8.80 26.49
CA GLN A 345 3.46 -7.96 25.64
C GLN A 345 2.52 -7.18 26.58
N LYS A 346 2.69 -5.85 26.64
CA LYS A 346 1.76 -4.96 27.34
C LYS A 346 0.35 -5.24 26.82
N ALA A 347 -0.64 -5.19 27.73
CA ALA A 347 -2.04 -5.43 27.40
C ALA A 347 -2.46 -4.57 26.19
N LYS A 348 -3.10 -5.19 25.19
CA LYS A 348 -3.60 -4.48 24.00
C LYS A 348 -4.73 -3.53 24.42
N VAL A 349 -4.60 -2.24 24.09
CA VAL A 349 -5.64 -1.25 24.35
C VAL A 349 -6.85 -1.54 23.45
N VAL A 350 -8.03 -1.62 24.04
CA VAL A 350 -9.28 -1.89 23.32
C VAL A 350 -10.21 -0.69 23.43
N ILE A 351 -10.32 0.09 22.34
CA ILE A 351 -11.32 1.16 22.23
C ILE A 351 -12.60 0.68 21.54
N LYS A 352 -13.74 1.24 21.96
CA LYS A 352 -15.07 0.89 21.43
C LYS A 352 -15.43 1.72 20.20
N TYR A 353 -16.33 1.17 19.37
CA TYR A 353 -16.92 1.89 18.23
C TYR A 353 -17.62 3.18 18.64
N HIS A 354 -18.38 3.13 19.74
CA HIS A 354 -18.86 4.31 20.44
C HIS A 354 -17.87 4.63 21.57
N PRO A 355 -17.16 5.77 21.53
CA PRO A 355 -16.21 6.12 22.58
C PRO A 355 -16.93 6.38 23.91
N ASN A 356 -16.23 6.10 25.01
CA ASN A 356 -16.69 6.41 26.35
C ASN A 356 -15.86 7.59 26.89
N LEU A 357 -16.55 8.64 27.33
CA LEU A 357 -15.91 9.91 27.68
C LEU A 357 -15.06 9.77 28.94
N GLU A 358 -15.56 9.08 29.96
CA GLU A 358 -14.85 8.80 31.21
C GLU A 358 -13.54 8.04 30.94
N GLN A 359 -13.58 7.01 30.09
CA GLN A 359 -12.38 6.26 29.69
C GLN A 359 -11.39 7.10 28.87
N SER A 360 -11.87 8.11 28.14
CA SER A 360 -11.02 9.03 27.39
C SER A 360 -10.35 10.03 28.31
N LEU A 361 -11.11 10.63 29.24
CA LEU A 361 -10.60 11.57 30.23
C LEU A 361 -9.58 10.89 31.16
N ALA A 362 -9.85 9.67 31.61
CA ALA A 362 -8.91 8.90 32.43
C ALA A 362 -7.58 8.64 31.71
N ARG A 363 -7.59 8.43 30.38
CA ARG A 363 -6.36 8.30 29.57
C ARG A 363 -5.60 9.61 29.48
N ILE A 364 -6.28 10.71 29.17
CA ILE A 364 -5.67 12.05 29.13
C ILE A 364 -5.03 12.38 30.49
N GLU A 365 -5.72 12.16 31.60
CA GLU A 365 -5.16 12.37 32.93
C GLU A 365 -3.94 11.49 33.21
N ALA A 366 -3.96 10.23 32.75
CA ALA A 366 -2.82 9.34 32.90
C ALA A 366 -1.61 9.83 32.08
N SER A 367 -1.82 10.28 30.84
CA SER A 367 -0.79 10.86 29.97
C SER A 367 -0.21 12.15 30.58
N LEU A 368 -1.06 13.06 31.06
CA LEU A 368 -0.63 14.28 31.76
C LEU A 368 0.17 13.97 33.03
N ARG A 369 -0.24 12.97 33.83
CA ARG A 369 0.51 12.52 35.01
C ARG A 369 1.85 11.88 34.65
N ALA A 370 1.94 11.20 33.52
CA ALA A 370 3.17 10.54 33.08
C ALA A 370 4.24 11.54 32.60
N GLY A 371 3.82 12.71 32.11
CA GLY A 371 4.72 13.75 31.59
C GLY A 371 5.41 13.33 30.28
N GLY A 372 6.36 14.16 29.81
CA GLY A 372 7.11 13.89 28.58
C GLY A 372 6.29 13.98 27.30
N LEU A 373 5.22 14.78 27.31
CA LEU A 373 4.43 15.08 26.12
C LEU A 373 5.15 16.14 25.28
N GLU A 374 5.15 15.95 23.96
CA GLU A 374 5.62 16.99 23.04
C GLU A 374 4.63 18.17 23.09
N GLU A 375 5.14 19.35 23.40
CA GLU A 375 4.36 20.59 23.46
C GLU A 375 4.48 21.41 22.16
N GLU A 376 5.35 20.99 21.25
CA GLU A 376 5.59 21.64 19.97
C GLU A 376 5.04 20.80 18.82
N VAL A 377 4.41 21.46 17.85
CA VAL A 377 4.03 20.82 16.59
C VAL A 377 5.25 20.74 15.65
N PRO A 378 5.39 19.70 14.80
CA PRO A 378 6.48 19.61 13.86
C PRO A 378 6.55 20.85 12.94
N GLU A 379 7.73 21.23 12.46
CA GLU A 379 7.95 22.46 11.68
C GLU A 379 7.05 22.59 10.44
N VAL A 380 6.68 21.47 9.83
CA VAL A 380 5.77 21.40 8.67
C VAL A 380 4.31 21.74 9.03
N TRP A 381 3.96 21.70 10.31
CA TRP A 381 2.60 21.97 10.80
C TRP A 381 2.47 23.42 11.28
N PRO A 382 1.40 24.13 10.86
CA PRO A 382 1.14 25.46 11.37
C PRO A 382 0.78 25.40 12.86
N LYS A 383 1.35 26.32 13.65
CA LYS A 383 1.06 26.45 15.09
C LYS A 383 -0.40 26.85 15.34
N GLU A 384 -0.98 27.60 14.41
CA GLU A 384 -2.38 28.00 14.41
C GLU A 384 -2.95 27.95 12.99
N LEU A 385 -4.23 27.62 12.87
CA LEU A 385 -4.96 27.72 11.61
C LEU A 385 -5.80 29.00 11.63
N THR A 386 -5.75 29.77 10.55
CA THR A 386 -6.56 30.98 10.38
C THR A 386 -7.25 30.97 9.02
N GLY A 387 -8.24 31.85 8.85
CA GLY A 387 -8.94 32.04 7.58
C GLY A 387 -10.32 31.36 7.50
N PRO A 388 -10.97 31.43 6.33
CA PRO A 388 -12.40 31.10 6.17
C PRO A 388 -12.75 29.61 6.37
N LEU A 389 -11.74 28.74 6.34
CA LEU A 389 -11.86 27.30 6.62
C LEU A 389 -11.93 26.99 8.12
N VAL A 390 -11.55 27.94 8.97
CA VAL A 390 -11.45 27.77 10.41
C VAL A 390 -12.63 28.48 11.06
N TRP A 391 -13.53 27.71 11.65
CA TRP A 391 -14.76 28.21 12.24
C TRP A 391 -15.16 27.41 13.47
N THR A 392 -16.08 27.98 14.24
CA THR A 392 -16.73 27.37 15.40
C THR A 392 -18.25 27.43 15.23
N THR A 393 -18.99 26.80 16.14
CA THR A 393 -20.45 26.88 16.15
C THR A 393 -20.98 28.30 16.36
N ALA A 394 -20.19 29.20 16.94
CA ALA A 394 -20.56 30.60 17.15
C ALA A 394 -20.71 31.39 15.84
N ASP A 395 -20.04 30.96 14.77
CA ASP A 395 -20.09 31.60 13.45
C ASP A 395 -21.41 31.32 12.69
N PHE A 396 -22.19 30.34 13.15
CA PHE A 396 -23.38 29.83 12.46
C PHE A 396 -24.64 29.87 13.33
N GLN A 397 -24.94 31.03 13.90
CA GLN A 397 -26.15 31.23 14.71
C GLN A 397 -27.46 31.13 13.90
N HIS A 398 -27.39 31.34 12.57
CA HIS A 398 -28.54 31.30 11.67
C HIS A 398 -28.28 30.35 10.48
N GLU A 399 -29.25 29.51 10.14
CA GLU A 399 -29.10 28.56 9.03
C GLU A 399 -28.91 29.25 7.67
N SER A 400 -29.35 30.50 7.51
CA SER A 400 -29.17 31.30 6.28
C SER A 400 -27.70 31.54 5.91
N LYS A 401 -26.76 31.29 6.82
CA LYS A 401 -25.32 31.35 6.55
C LYS A 401 -24.80 30.17 5.73
N TYR A 402 -25.53 29.06 5.68
CA TYR A 402 -25.10 27.85 4.98
C TYR A 402 -26.23 27.15 4.19
N ILE A 403 -27.45 27.68 4.24
CA ILE A 403 -28.61 27.21 3.48
C ILE A 403 -29.00 28.26 2.44
N PHE A 404 -28.90 27.88 1.17
CA PHE A 404 -29.38 28.64 0.02
C PHE A 404 -30.77 28.13 -0.33
N VAL A 405 -31.78 29.00 -0.25
CA VAL A 405 -33.18 28.63 -0.52
C VAL A 405 -33.51 29.02 -1.94
N LEU A 406 -33.94 28.05 -2.75
CA LEU A 406 -34.37 28.26 -4.13
C LEU A 406 -35.57 29.20 -4.20
N THR A 407 -35.45 30.25 -4.99
CA THR A 407 -36.55 31.12 -5.40
C THR A 407 -37.48 30.41 -6.39
N GLU A 408 -38.70 30.92 -6.57
CA GLU A 408 -39.62 30.36 -7.58
C GLU A 408 -39.08 30.48 -9.01
N GLU A 409 -38.31 31.53 -9.29
CA GLU A 409 -37.62 31.75 -10.56
C GLU A 409 -36.56 30.65 -10.82
N GLU A 410 -35.71 30.36 -9.83
CA GLU A 410 -34.69 29.30 -9.92
C GLU A 410 -35.32 27.90 -10.00
N LYS A 411 -36.49 27.68 -9.38
CA LYS A 411 -37.25 26.41 -9.54
C LYS A 411 -37.78 26.23 -10.96
N MET A 412 -38.29 27.30 -11.57
CA MET A 412 -38.73 27.27 -12.96
C MET A 412 -37.54 27.08 -13.91
N GLU A 413 -36.40 27.67 -13.59
CA GLU A 413 -35.14 27.48 -14.30
C GLU A 413 -34.66 26.02 -14.27
N LEU A 414 -34.71 25.35 -13.12
CA LEU A 414 -34.43 23.91 -12.99
C LEU A 414 -35.29 23.07 -13.94
N HIS A 415 -36.60 23.36 -13.99
CA HIS A 415 -37.53 22.69 -14.90
C HIS A 415 -37.15 22.92 -16.38
N ASN A 416 -36.81 24.16 -16.74
CA ASN A 416 -36.42 24.52 -18.09
C ASN A 416 -35.11 23.85 -18.53
N ALA A 417 -34.11 23.78 -17.64
CA ALA A 417 -32.85 23.10 -17.91
C ALA A 417 -33.04 21.59 -18.11
N LEU A 418 -33.87 20.94 -17.29
CA LEU A 418 -34.24 19.53 -17.48
C LEU A 418 -34.91 19.30 -18.84
N LYS A 419 -35.86 20.17 -19.22
CA LYS A 419 -36.52 20.11 -20.53
C LYS A 419 -35.53 20.31 -21.68
N HIS A 420 -34.60 21.26 -21.55
CA HIS A 420 -33.56 21.51 -22.53
C HIS A 420 -32.65 20.27 -22.73
N PHE A 421 -32.15 19.70 -21.63
CA PHE A 421 -31.30 18.51 -21.69
C PHE A 421 -32.02 17.32 -22.34
N LYS A 422 -33.27 17.06 -21.96
CA LYS A 422 -34.09 16.01 -22.58
C LYS A 422 -34.33 16.26 -24.07
N GLY A 423 -34.58 17.50 -24.47
CA GLY A 423 -34.72 17.89 -25.88
C GLY A 423 -33.45 17.60 -26.68
N MET A 424 -32.29 18.00 -26.16
CA MET A 424 -30.98 17.71 -26.76
C MET A 424 -30.76 16.20 -26.91
N LEU A 425 -31.15 15.38 -25.93
CA LEU A 425 -31.02 13.92 -26.01
C LEU A 425 -31.92 13.30 -27.09
N HIS A 426 -33.16 13.79 -27.23
CA HIS A 426 -34.06 13.34 -28.29
C HIS A 426 -33.54 13.68 -29.67
N GLU A 427 -33.02 14.90 -29.86
CA GLU A 427 -32.45 15.33 -31.15
C GLU A 427 -31.21 14.54 -31.53
N LEU A 428 -30.31 14.25 -30.58
CA LEU A 428 -29.04 13.57 -30.86
C LEU A 428 -29.13 12.04 -30.89
N TYR A 429 -30.07 11.44 -30.16
CA TYR A 429 -30.10 9.98 -29.94
C TYR A 429 -31.46 9.33 -30.25
N HIS A 430 -32.43 10.09 -30.76
CA HIS A 430 -33.79 9.60 -31.09
C HIS A 430 -34.48 8.86 -29.93
N ILE A 431 -34.18 9.29 -28.69
CA ILE A 431 -34.77 8.69 -27.48
C ILE A 431 -36.15 9.27 -27.28
N ASP A 432 -37.15 8.40 -27.10
CA ASP A 432 -38.53 8.79 -26.80
C ASP A 432 -38.65 9.44 -25.41
N ILE A 433 -38.88 10.76 -25.39
CA ILE A 433 -39.05 11.57 -24.16
C ILE A 433 -40.40 11.28 -23.47
N ALA A 434 -41.38 10.71 -24.18
CA ALA A 434 -42.72 10.47 -23.65
C ALA A 434 -42.84 9.16 -22.85
N ASN A 435 -41.83 8.30 -22.92
CA ASN A 435 -41.81 7.05 -22.16
C ASN A 435 -41.15 7.27 -20.79
N GLU A 436 -41.97 7.43 -19.76
CA GLU A 436 -41.57 7.61 -18.35
C GLU A 436 -40.74 6.43 -17.78
N ASN A 437 -40.68 5.30 -18.50
CA ASN A 437 -39.92 4.09 -18.15
C ASN A 437 -38.90 3.67 -19.21
N ALA A 438 -38.64 4.49 -20.24
CA ALA A 438 -37.52 4.27 -21.14
C ALA A 438 -36.24 4.60 -20.37
N GLY A 439 -35.81 3.62 -19.54
CA GLY A 439 -34.64 3.69 -18.68
C GLY A 439 -33.50 4.30 -19.46
N LEU A 440 -33.34 5.59 -19.24
CA LEU A 440 -32.40 6.45 -19.92
C LEU A 440 -31.05 5.99 -19.36
N GLY A 441 -30.46 4.99 -20.03
CA GLY A 441 -29.10 4.48 -19.83
C GLY A 441 -28.09 5.56 -20.21
N LEU A 442 -28.29 6.76 -19.67
CA LEU A 442 -27.62 7.96 -20.03
C LEU A 442 -26.21 7.90 -19.52
N GLU A 443 -25.34 8.31 -20.42
CA GLU A 443 -23.99 8.72 -20.15
C GLU A 443 -24.02 9.95 -19.23
N GLY A 444 -24.18 9.77 -17.90
CA GLY A 444 -24.15 10.88 -16.93
C GLY A 444 -22.87 11.74 -17.00
N GLN A 445 -21.84 11.27 -17.72
CA GLN A 445 -20.67 12.06 -18.14
C GLN A 445 -21.00 13.22 -19.11
N LYS A 446 -22.16 13.21 -19.77
CA LYS A 446 -22.63 14.27 -20.68
C LYS A 446 -23.31 15.43 -19.94
N ILE A 447 -23.63 15.25 -18.67
CA ILE A 447 -24.21 16.30 -17.82
C ILE A 447 -23.07 17.24 -17.40
N ASN A 448 -23.16 18.49 -17.82
CA ASN A 448 -22.22 19.55 -17.49
C ASN A 448 -22.96 20.90 -17.56
N ARG A 449 -22.26 22.00 -17.23
CA ARG A 449 -22.82 23.35 -17.20
C ARG A 449 -23.44 23.80 -18.54
N ASN A 450 -22.95 23.28 -19.67
CA ASN A 450 -23.48 23.63 -20.99
C ASN A 450 -24.75 22.86 -21.32
N SER A 451 -24.82 21.59 -20.93
CA SER A 451 -25.99 20.73 -21.18
C SER A 451 -27.11 20.91 -20.15
N PHE A 452 -26.80 21.50 -18.99
CA PHE A 452 -27.73 21.97 -17.96
C PHE A 452 -27.47 23.45 -17.62
N PRO A 453 -27.95 24.40 -18.45
CA PRO A 453 -27.68 25.81 -18.22
C PRO A 453 -28.53 26.39 -17.09
N PHE A 454 -27.87 27.10 -16.16
CA PHE A 454 -28.49 27.85 -15.07
C PHE A 454 -28.06 29.34 -15.11
N PRO A 455 -28.65 30.17 -15.98
CA PRO A 455 -28.37 31.62 -16.03
C PRO A 455 -28.45 32.37 -14.69
N THR A 456 -29.43 32.05 -13.83
CA THR A 456 -29.66 32.74 -12.55
C THR A 456 -29.09 31.91 -11.40
N LEU A 457 -29.57 30.67 -11.26
CA LEU A 457 -29.14 29.74 -10.21
C LEU A 457 -27.62 29.45 -10.24
N GLY A 458 -26.98 29.55 -11.42
CA GLY A 458 -25.55 29.33 -11.57
C GLY A 458 -24.69 30.25 -10.69
N SER A 459 -25.14 31.48 -10.43
CA SER A 459 -24.44 32.42 -9.54
C SER A 459 -24.51 31.98 -8.07
N THR A 460 -25.69 31.55 -7.61
CA THR A 460 -25.90 30.94 -6.29
C THR A 460 -25.03 29.70 -6.12
N LEU A 461 -24.97 28.83 -7.13
CA LEU A 461 -24.13 27.63 -7.11
C LEU A 461 -22.63 27.96 -7.11
N GLN A 462 -22.20 29.03 -7.78
CA GLN A 462 -20.80 29.47 -7.72
C GLN A 462 -20.43 29.99 -6.32
N GLN A 463 -21.32 30.72 -5.66
CA GLN A 463 -21.11 31.11 -4.26
C GLN A 463 -20.97 29.86 -3.35
N MET A 464 -21.77 28.83 -3.60
CA MET A 464 -21.64 27.54 -2.89
C MET A 464 -20.29 26.87 -3.16
N VAL A 465 -19.76 26.94 -4.39
CA VAL A 465 -18.43 26.42 -4.75
C VAL A 465 -17.35 27.14 -3.93
N ASP A 466 -17.39 28.47 -3.86
CA ASP A 466 -16.42 29.26 -3.09
C ASP A 466 -16.47 28.88 -1.61
N ASP A 467 -17.68 28.73 -1.06
CA ASP A 467 -17.91 28.27 0.30
C ASP A 467 -17.43 26.84 0.59
N LEU A 468 -17.44 25.95 -0.42
CA LEU A 468 -16.99 24.57 -0.30
C LEU A 468 -15.46 24.43 -0.39
N TYR A 469 -14.83 25.14 -1.31
CA TYR A 469 -13.40 24.96 -1.61
C TYR A 469 -12.50 25.95 -0.87
N GLN A 470 -13.00 27.15 -0.56
CA GLN A 470 -12.23 28.22 0.09
C GLN A 470 -12.83 28.66 1.42
N GLY A 471 -14.14 28.45 1.62
CA GLY A 471 -14.86 28.80 2.83
C GLY A 471 -15.06 27.64 3.81
N ARG A 472 -16.25 27.59 4.42
CA ARG A 472 -16.61 26.67 5.52
C ARG A 472 -16.63 25.17 5.18
N SER A 473 -16.41 24.77 3.93
CA SER A 473 -16.38 23.36 3.47
C SER A 473 -17.73 22.62 3.48
N PHE A 474 -18.86 23.33 3.61
CA PHE A 474 -20.20 22.76 3.40
C PHE A 474 -21.23 23.82 2.97
N ALA A 475 -22.22 23.39 2.20
CA ALA A 475 -23.37 24.19 1.82
C ALA A 475 -24.60 23.30 1.59
N THR A 476 -25.79 23.85 1.81
CA THR A 476 -27.05 23.16 1.52
C THR A 476 -27.89 24.01 0.57
N LEU A 477 -28.35 23.42 -0.52
CA LEU A 477 -29.39 23.97 -1.38
C LEU A 477 -30.73 23.40 -0.93
N ARG A 478 -31.71 24.26 -0.68
CA ARG A 478 -33.03 23.90 -0.14
C ARG A 478 -34.14 24.32 -1.09
N GLY A 479 -35.17 23.49 -1.22
CA GLY A 479 -36.40 23.83 -1.93
C GLY A 479 -36.64 23.08 -3.24
N LEU A 480 -35.87 22.03 -3.55
CA LEU A 480 -36.14 21.18 -4.71
C LEU A 480 -37.45 20.40 -4.48
N ASN A 481 -38.44 20.60 -5.34
CA ASN A 481 -39.72 19.89 -5.25
C ASN A 481 -39.62 18.52 -5.94
N VAL A 482 -39.03 17.54 -5.26
CA VAL A 482 -38.84 16.19 -5.79
C VAL A 482 -40.15 15.43 -6.05
N ASP A 483 -41.27 15.86 -5.44
CA ASP A 483 -42.58 15.24 -5.70
C ASP A 483 -43.21 15.69 -7.03
N ALA A 484 -42.65 16.73 -7.67
CA ALA A 484 -43.13 17.23 -8.96
C ALA A 484 -42.54 16.46 -10.17
N TYR A 485 -41.57 15.58 -9.96
CA TYR A 485 -40.81 14.92 -11.01
C TYR A 485 -40.89 13.40 -10.88
N CYS A 486 -40.63 12.68 -11.97
CA CYS A 486 -40.37 11.26 -11.88
C CYS A 486 -38.95 11.03 -11.33
N THR A 487 -38.71 9.81 -10.88
CA THR A 487 -37.41 9.35 -10.37
C THR A 487 -36.21 9.72 -11.26
N ASP A 488 -36.34 9.51 -12.56
CA ASP A 488 -35.25 9.74 -13.51
C ASP A 488 -34.96 11.24 -13.61
N ASP A 489 -36.01 12.07 -13.60
CA ASP A 489 -35.95 13.52 -13.67
C ASP A 489 -35.33 14.12 -12.41
N ASP A 490 -35.72 13.64 -11.24
CA ASP A 490 -35.07 13.99 -9.97
C ASP A 490 -33.57 13.68 -10.00
N THR A 491 -33.20 12.54 -10.61
CA THR A 491 -31.80 12.15 -10.69
C THR A 491 -31.04 13.05 -11.67
N LEU A 492 -31.64 13.41 -12.81
CA LEU A 492 -31.06 14.34 -13.76
C LEU A 492 -30.89 15.74 -13.16
N LEU A 493 -31.89 16.25 -12.44
CA LEU A 493 -31.80 17.52 -11.71
C LEU A 493 -30.69 17.48 -10.66
N PHE A 494 -30.61 16.39 -9.89
CA PHE A 494 -29.57 16.18 -8.89
C PHE A 494 -28.16 16.21 -9.53
N LEU A 495 -27.97 15.56 -10.68
CA LEU A 495 -26.71 15.57 -11.40
C LEU A 495 -26.41 16.93 -12.05
N GLY A 496 -27.41 17.58 -12.63
CA GLY A 496 -27.31 18.91 -13.24
C GLY A 496 -26.79 19.93 -12.23
N VAL A 497 -27.44 20.04 -11.07
CA VAL A 497 -26.99 20.91 -9.96
C VAL A 497 -25.58 20.53 -9.48
N SER A 498 -25.30 19.23 -9.34
CA SER A 498 -24.00 18.76 -8.88
C SER A 498 -22.85 19.07 -9.85
N SER A 499 -23.13 19.17 -11.16
CA SER A 499 -22.14 19.50 -12.19
C SER A 499 -21.61 20.93 -12.10
N TYR A 500 -22.32 21.83 -11.42
CA TYR A 500 -21.81 23.17 -11.10
C TYR A 500 -20.81 23.14 -9.96
N ILE A 501 -20.94 22.18 -9.04
CA ILE A 501 -20.06 22.05 -7.89
C ILE A 501 -18.74 21.34 -8.28
N GLY A 502 -18.80 20.29 -9.09
CA GLY A 502 -17.63 19.58 -9.60
C GLY A 502 -17.82 19.06 -11.01
N ASN A 503 -16.74 19.02 -11.78
CA ASN A 503 -16.71 18.60 -13.19
C ASN A 503 -16.46 17.09 -13.38
N ARG A 504 -16.14 16.35 -12.31
CA ARG A 504 -15.94 14.90 -12.34
C ARG A 504 -16.71 14.18 -11.25
N PHE A 505 -17.23 13.01 -11.60
CA PHE A 505 -17.97 12.16 -10.67
C PHE A 505 -17.15 10.91 -10.30
N GLY A 506 -17.14 10.58 -9.01
CA GLY A 506 -16.33 9.51 -8.44
C GLY A 506 -17.05 8.17 -8.36
N LYS A 507 -16.29 7.09 -8.59
CA LYS A 507 -16.73 5.69 -8.55
C LYS A 507 -16.68 5.18 -7.10
N GLN A 508 -17.80 4.67 -6.59
CA GLN A 508 -17.98 4.43 -5.13
C GLN A 508 -17.94 2.96 -4.70
N ASP A 509 -18.02 2.01 -5.63
CA ASP A 509 -18.02 0.57 -5.34
C ASP A 509 -17.31 -0.25 -6.43
N LEU A 510 -17.22 -1.58 -6.23
CA LEU A 510 -16.60 -2.50 -7.21
C LEU A 510 -17.36 -2.61 -8.53
N ARG A 511 -18.61 -2.17 -8.57
CA ARG A 511 -19.43 -2.07 -9.78
C ARG A 511 -19.25 -0.73 -10.48
N LYS A 512 -18.40 0.15 -9.92
CA LYS A 512 -18.16 1.53 -10.35
C LYS A 512 -19.43 2.38 -10.36
N SER A 513 -20.31 2.14 -9.39
CA SER A 513 -21.51 2.95 -9.18
C SER A 513 -21.09 4.39 -8.84
N THR A 514 -21.54 5.34 -9.66
CA THR A 514 -21.28 6.77 -9.45
C THR A 514 -22.29 7.39 -8.48
N ILE A 515 -23.51 6.85 -8.46
CA ILE A 515 -24.59 7.19 -7.54
C ILE A 515 -24.80 6.04 -6.55
N MET A 516 -24.93 6.35 -5.27
CA MET A 516 -25.20 5.40 -4.20
C MET A 516 -26.48 5.74 -3.45
N HIS A 517 -27.40 4.79 -3.38
CA HIS A 517 -28.56 4.89 -2.50
C HIS A 517 -28.18 4.47 -1.08
N VAL A 518 -28.44 5.34 -0.12
CA VAL A 518 -28.19 5.13 1.30
C VAL A 518 -29.55 4.95 1.99
N VAL A 519 -29.93 3.69 2.14
CA VAL A 519 -31.17 3.23 2.79
C VAL A 519 -30.83 2.48 4.09
N SER A 520 -31.82 2.33 4.98
CA SER A 520 -31.72 1.36 6.08
C SER A 520 -31.59 -0.07 5.51
N ARG A 521 -30.73 -0.90 6.09
CA ARG A 521 -30.60 -2.33 5.72
C ARG A 521 -31.18 -3.20 6.83
N ASP A 522 -31.90 -4.23 6.42
CA ASP A 522 -32.42 -5.31 7.27
C ASP A 522 -31.26 -6.23 7.66
N ASP A 523 -30.69 -6.04 8.85
CA ASP A 523 -29.79 -7.00 9.47
C ASP A 523 -30.59 -7.74 10.58
N GLU A 524 -31.14 -8.93 10.28
CA GLU A 524 -31.70 -9.88 11.28
C GLU A 524 -30.59 -10.84 11.78
N PRO A 525 -30.66 -11.45 12.99
CA PRO A 525 -31.62 -11.25 14.09
C PRO A 525 -30.97 -10.77 15.40
N GLU A 526 -31.70 -9.99 16.20
CA GLU A 526 -31.63 -10.07 17.67
C GLU A 526 -32.70 -11.08 18.10
N ASP A 527 -32.32 -12.35 18.32
CA ASP A 527 -33.21 -13.31 18.98
C ASP A 527 -32.80 -13.46 20.44
N ASN A 528 -33.77 -13.25 21.33
CA ASN A 528 -34.28 -14.34 22.15
C ASN A 528 -35.56 -13.86 22.84
N SER A 529 -36.69 -14.41 22.38
CA SER A 529 -37.95 -14.60 23.14
C SER A 529 -39.11 -13.58 23.06
N GLN A 530 -39.45 -13.06 21.87
CA GLN A 530 -40.78 -12.50 21.49
C GLN A 530 -41.33 -11.29 22.31
N PRO A 531 -42.53 -10.73 21.99
CA PRO A 531 -42.98 -10.12 20.74
C PRO A 531 -43.36 -8.63 20.96
N ASN A 532 -42.82 -7.72 20.14
CA ASN A 532 -43.52 -6.50 19.71
C ASN A 532 -42.73 -5.83 18.58
N ARG A 533 -43.31 -5.83 17.38
CA ARG A 533 -42.80 -5.18 16.18
C ARG A 533 -42.94 -3.66 16.31
N ALA A 534 -41.83 -2.93 16.44
CA ALA A 534 -41.70 -1.52 16.05
C ALA A 534 -40.21 -1.09 16.01
N GLY A 535 -39.75 -0.60 14.86
CA GLY A 535 -38.56 0.27 14.76
C GLY A 535 -37.26 -0.38 14.25
N ARG A 536 -37.11 -0.46 12.92
CA ARG A 536 -35.81 -0.74 12.27
C ARG A 536 -34.91 0.47 12.47
N THR A 537 -33.77 0.29 13.14
CA THR A 537 -32.92 1.42 13.54
C THR A 537 -31.54 1.40 12.90
N ILE A 538 -31.21 2.45 12.14
CA ILE A 538 -29.83 2.77 11.78
C ILE A 538 -29.12 3.31 13.03
N ARG A 539 -28.06 2.63 13.50
CA ARG A 539 -27.23 3.08 14.64
C ARG A 539 -26.40 4.32 14.27
N LYS A 540 -26.13 5.20 15.25
CA LYS A 540 -25.29 6.41 15.07
C LYS A 540 -23.95 6.04 14.45
N SER A 541 -23.57 6.75 13.40
CA SER A 541 -22.26 6.61 12.79
C SER A 541 -21.33 7.69 13.36
N PRO A 542 -20.28 7.33 14.14
CA PRO A 542 -19.28 8.30 14.58
C PRO A 542 -18.56 8.90 13.37
N TYR A 543 -18.01 10.11 13.51
CA TYR A 543 -17.45 10.93 12.42
C TYR A 543 -16.62 10.15 11.40
N LEU A 544 -16.86 10.48 10.13
CA LEU A 544 -16.23 9.89 8.97
C LEU A 544 -15.85 10.98 7.98
N ASN A 545 -14.71 10.78 7.33
CA ASN A 545 -14.44 11.37 6.04
C ASN A 545 -14.78 10.32 4.95
N PRO A 546 -15.75 10.59 4.04
CA PRO A 546 -16.14 9.67 2.99
C PRO A 546 -15.23 9.65 1.77
N LEU A 547 -13.98 10.15 1.85
CA LEU A 547 -12.88 9.60 1.05
C LEU A 547 -12.73 8.10 1.39
N PHE A 548 -13.74 7.29 1.06
CA PHE A 548 -13.83 5.91 1.51
C PHE A 548 -13.01 5.04 0.58
N LEU A 549 -11.73 4.98 0.93
CA LEU A 549 -10.95 3.77 0.89
C LEU A 549 -11.70 2.66 1.63
N SER A 550 -12.55 1.92 0.92
CA SER A 550 -12.80 0.54 1.28
C SER A 550 -11.64 -0.29 0.75
N LEU A 551 -10.53 -0.33 1.49
CA LEU A 551 -9.50 -1.37 1.27
C LEU A 551 -9.97 -2.74 1.75
N LYS A 552 -11.29 -3.00 1.82
CA LYS A 552 -11.78 -4.32 2.17
C LYS A 552 -11.43 -5.40 1.14
N ASN A 553 -10.83 -5.06 -0.01
CA ASN A 553 -10.43 -6.02 -1.05
C ASN A 553 -9.09 -5.68 -1.75
N GLN A 554 -8.19 -4.95 -1.08
CA GLN A 554 -7.04 -4.33 -1.75
C GLN A 554 -5.67 -4.86 -1.33
N PHE A 555 -5.63 -6.09 -0.83
CA PHE A 555 -4.44 -6.93 -0.91
C PHE A 555 -4.86 -8.26 -1.49
N ARG A 556 -4.44 -8.51 -2.74
CA ARG A 556 -4.29 -9.90 -3.18
C ARG A 556 -3.24 -10.52 -2.24
N TYR A 557 -3.50 -11.76 -1.85
CA TYR A 557 -2.64 -12.57 -1.00
C TYR A 557 -1.16 -12.42 -1.40
N GLY A 558 -0.25 -12.20 -0.44
CA GLY A 558 1.16 -12.58 -0.61
C GLY A 558 2.28 -11.54 -0.47
N CYS A 559 2.03 -10.22 -0.40
CA CYS A 559 3.11 -9.23 -0.32
C CYS A 559 2.83 -8.12 0.71
N GLY A 560 3.83 -7.77 1.53
CA GLY A 560 3.82 -6.63 2.46
C GLY A 560 2.84 -6.76 3.63
N PRO A 561 2.96 -5.97 4.71
CA PRO A 561 2.15 -6.18 5.91
C PRO A 561 0.66 -6.21 5.55
N LYS A 562 -0.14 -7.05 6.23
CA LYS A 562 -1.61 -7.20 6.04
C LYS A 562 -2.41 -5.90 6.30
N PHE A 563 -1.71 -4.78 6.45
CA PHE A 563 -2.14 -3.46 6.83
C PHE A 563 -1.07 -2.44 6.43
N TYR A 564 -1.48 -1.21 6.23
CA TYR A 564 -0.61 -0.07 5.97
C TYR A 564 -0.92 0.99 7.02
N ASN A 565 0.06 1.83 7.34
CA ASN A 565 -0.16 2.96 8.23
C ASN A 565 -0.84 4.09 7.45
N ARG A 566 -1.79 4.75 8.10
CA ARG A 566 -2.50 5.90 7.54
C ARG A 566 -2.52 7.01 8.58
N ALA A 567 -2.02 8.19 8.21
CA ALA A 567 -2.14 9.37 9.05
C ALA A 567 -3.63 9.74 9.23
N LEU A 568 -4.01 10.17 10.44
CA LEU A 568 -5.38 10.59 10.71
C LEU A 568 -5.66 12.01 10.21
N LEU A 569 -4.61 12.83 10.15
CA LEU A 569 -4.59 14.20 9.66
C LEU A 569 -3.34 14.36 8.78
N HIS A 570 -3.45 15.13 7.71
CA HIS A 570 -2.33 15.53 6.87
C HIS A 570 -2.21 17.05 6.91
N CYS A 571 -1.00 17.59 6.95
CA CYS A 571 -0.75 18.99 6.63
C CYS A 571 -0.11 19.04 5.25
N TYR A 572 -0.73 19.74 4.31
CA TYR A 572 -0.23 19.88 2.94
C TYR A 572 -0.78 21.15 2.31
N ASP A 573 0.08 21.93 1.65
CA ASP A 573 -0.32 23.19 0.98
C ASP A 573 -1.07 24.13 1.95
N GLU A 574 -0.53 24.27 3.17
CA GLU A 574 -1.06 25.05 4.31
C GLU A 574 -2.45 24.62 4.81
N LYS A 575 -2.96 23.48 4.33
CA LYS A 575 -4.27 22.95 4.71
C LYS A 575 -4.11 21.70 5.58
N VAL A 576 -4.97 21.60 6.59
CA VAL A 576 -5.09 20.38 7.39
C VAL A 576 -6.23 19.53 6.83
N ILE A 577 -5.87 18.39 6.24
CA ILE A 577 -6.78 17.46 5.59
C ILE A 577 -7.04 16.28 6.53
N PRO A 578 -8.26 16.12 7.07
CA PRO A 578 -8.56 14.98 7.91
C PRO A 578 -8.72 13.73 7.05
N ALA A 579 -8.14 12.61 7.47
CA ALA A 579 -8.23 11.32 6.79
C ALA A 579 -8.81 10.25 7.74
N PHE A 580 -9.83 10.65 8.51
CA PHE A 580 -10.29 9.92 9.68
C PHE A 580 -11.52 9.05 9.44
N SER A 581 -11.44 7.78 9.88
CA SER A 581 -12.61 6.90 10.01
C SER A 581 -12.46 5.98 11.21
N ARG A 582 -13.19 6.28 12.29
CA ARG A 582 -13.18 5.44 13.50
C ARG A 582 -13.54 3.99 13.21
N ARG A 583 -14.50 3.77 12.30
CA ARG A 583 -14.99 2.43 11.91
C ARG A 583 -13.89 1.49 11.44
N LEU A 584 -12.86 1.99 10.76
CA LEU A 584 -11.78 1.17 10.21
C LEU A 584 -10.71 0.82 11.26
N LEU A 585 -10.64 1.61 12.33
CA LEU A 585 -9.62 1.49 13.38
C LEU A 585 -10.08 0.62 14.55
N VAL A 586 -11.40 0.40 14.70
CA VAL A 586 -12.01 -0.27 15.87
C VAL A 586 -12.82 -1.50 15.48
N ARG A 587 -12.96 -2.45 16.42
CA ARG A 587 -13.71 -3.69 16.21
C ARG A 587 -15.22 -3.39 16.14
N LYS A 588 -15.84 -3.58 14.97
CA LYS A 588 -17.31 -3.65 14.83
C LYS A 588 -17.75 -5.12 14.86
N PRO A 589 -18.84 -5.51 15.54
CA PRO A 589 -19.34 -6.88 15.52
C PRO A 589 -19.59 -7.42 14.09
N THR A 590 -20.15 -6.60 13.20
CA THR A 590 -20.42 -6.97 11.80
C THR A 590 -19.24 -6.74 10.83
N SER A 591 -18.10 -6.27 11.34
CA SER A 591 -16.89 -6.06 10.54
C SER A 591 -15.68 -6.08 11.49
N PRO A 592 -15.32 -7.27 12.01
CA PRO A 592 -14.26 -7.37 13.01
C PRO A 592 -12.92 -6.94 12.44
N ARG A 593 -12.10 -6.33 13.28
CA ARG A 593 -10.69 -6.03 12.98
C ARG A 593 -9.95 -7.36 12.85
N SER A 594 -9.18 -7.56 11.77
CA SER A 594 -8.38 -8.77 11.58
C SER A 594 -7.45 -9.01 12.77
N ALA A 595 -7.37 -10.25 13.25
CA ALA A 595 -6.50 -10.61 14.38
C ALA A 595 -5.01 -10.35 14.10
N SER A 596 -4.64 -10.27 12.82
CA SER A 596 -3.28 -9.96 12.36
C SER A 596 -2.89 -8.47 12.45
N LEU A 597 -3.84 -7.57 12.73
CA LEU A 597 -3.56 -6.15 12.92
C LEU A 597 -2.93 -5.90 14.31
N PRO A 598 -1.86 -5.09 14.41
CA PRO A 598 -1.30 -4.70 15.69
C PRO A 598 -2.34 -4.05 16.61
N GLY A 599 -2.24 -4.28 17.92
CA GLY A 599 -3.05 -3.54 18.90
C GLY A 599 -2.76 -2.03 18.81
N LEU A 600 -3.71 -1.20 19.26
CA LEU A 600 -3.44 0.23 19.40
C LEU A 600 -2.60 0.46 20.66
N THR A 601 -1.71 1.45 20.61
CA THR A 601 -1.08 2.01 21.81
C THR A 601 -2.06 2.92 22.56
N GLU A 602 -1.75 3.26 23.82
CA GLU A 602 -2.56 4.22 24.58
C GLU A 602 -2.59 5.60 23.89
N ALA A 603 -1.44 6.09 23.41
CA ALA A 603 -1.36 7.35 22.68
C ALA A 603 -2.20 7.34 21.39
N GLN A 604 -2.20 6.23 20.63
CA GLN A 604 -3.04 6.09 19.44
C GLN A 604 -4.53 6.05 19.79
N ALA A 605 -4.90 5.34 20.87
CA ALA A 605 -6.27 5.28 21.36
C ALA A 605 -6.77 6.67 21.83
N GLU A 606 -5.92 7.40 22.56
CA GLU A 606 -6.15 8.78 22.99
C GLU A 606 -6.34 9.71 21.78
N ALA A 607 -5.44 9.69 20.80
CA ALA A 607 -5.55 10.53 19.59
C ALA A 607 -6.85 10.28 18.81
N ILE A 608 -7.26 9.02 18.67
CA ILE A 608 -8.52 8.65 17.99
C ILE A 608 -9.75 9.19 18.75
N ASP A 609 -9.71 9.23 20.08
CA ASP A 609 -10.78 9.80 20.89
C ASP A 609 -10.74 11.33 20.94
N ALA A 610 -9.57 11.93 20.96
CA ALA A 610 -9.39 13.38 20.90
C ALA A 610 -10.05 13.95 19.64
N ILE A 611 -9.75 13.39 18.45
CA ILE A 611 -10.40 13.80 17.20
C ILE A 611 -11.92 13.69 17.29
N HIS A 612 -12.43 12.61 17.90
CA HIS A 612 -13.88 12.40 18.03
C HIS A 612 -14.53 13.45 18.95
N TYR A 613 -13.97 13.68 20.14
CA TYR A 613 -14.57 14.59 21.12
C TYR A 613 -14.40 16.06 20.76
N ILE A 614 -13.29 16.43 20.11
CA ILE A 614 -13.11 17.77 19.54
C ILE A 614 -14.15 18.00 18.44
N ALA A 615 -14.30 17.06 17.49
CA ALA A 615 -15.33 17.16 16.46
C ALA A 615 -16.75 17.24 17.06
N LYS A 616 -17.01 16.52 18.15
CA LYS A 616 -18.29 16.55 18.87
C LYS A 616 -18.57 17.88 19.56
N LYS A 617 -17.55 18.49 20.17
CA LYS A 617 -17.65 19.79 20.84
C LYS A 617 -18.00 20.91 19.87
N HIS A 618 -17.49 20.84 18.64
CA HIS A 618 -17.63 21.88 17.62
C HIS A 618 -18.59 21.47 16.47
N GLU A 619 -19.45 20.47 16.67
CA GLU A 619 -20.35 20.00 15.62
C GLU A 619 -21.48 20.99 15.32
N ILE A 620 -21.87 21.08 14.06
CA ILE A 620 -23.11 21.74 13.64
C ILE A 620 -24.14 20.66 13.34
N VAL A 621 -25.26 20.68 14.07
CA VAL A 621 -26.37 19.74 13.85
C VAL A 621 -27.41 20.40 12.95
N THR A 622 -27.39 20.01 11.68
CA THR A 622 -28.35 20.51 10.69
C THR A 622 -29.54 19.57 10.55
N ARG A 623 -30.76 20.10 10.35
CA ARG A 623 -31.93 19.30 9.95
C ARG A 623 -32.05 19.26 8.43
N THR A 624 -32.19 18.06 7.88
CA THR A 624 -32.40 17.84 6.44
C THR A 624 -33.88 17.69 6.15
N GLN A 625 -34.36 18.40 5.14
CA GLN A 625 -35.73 18.31 4.61
C GLN A 625 -35.73 17.53 3.30
N LYS A 626 -36.90 17.03 2.91
CA LYS A 626 -37.08 16.41 1.59
C LYS A 626 -36.76 17.46 0.51
N GLY A 627 -35.95 17.09 -0.48
CA GLY A 627 -35.48 18.01 -1.51
C GLY A 627 -34.25 18.86 -1.14
N ASP A 628 -33.70 18.73 0.07
CA ASP A 628 -32.42 19.36 0.40
C ASP A 628 -31.26 18.62 -0.31
N MET A 629 -30.40 19.37 -1.00
CA MET A 629 -29.13 18.89 -1.53
C MET A 629 -27.99 19.43 -0.68
N ARG A 630 -27.19 18.54 -0.09
CA ARG A 630 -26.06 18.93 0.76
C ARG A 630 -24.72 18.60 0.11
N PHE A 631 -23.87 19.61 0.04
CA PHE A 631 -22.50 19.49 -0.43
C PHE A 631 -21.54 19.65 0.74
N ILE A 632 -20.53 18.80 0.76
CA ILE A 632 -19.54 18.68 1.84
C ILE A 632 -18.20 18.49 1.17
N ASN A 633 -17.28 19.45 1.35
CA ASN A 633 -15.88 19.25 1.02
C ASN A 633 -15.25 18.39 2.11
N ASN A 634 -15.11 17.11 1.78
CA ASN A 634 -14.61 16.12 2.71
C ASN A 634 -13.13 16.31 3.06
N MET A 635 -12.38 17.16 2.35
CA MET A 635 -10.99 17.47 2.72
C MET A 635 -10.89 18.55 3.79
N GLY A 636 -11.94 19.32 4.05
CA GLY A 636 -11.94 20.35 5.09
C GLY A 636 -12.62 19.92 6.39
N ILE A 637 -13.63 19.04 6.33
CA ILE A 637 -14.46 18.73 7.49
C ILE A 637 -14.77 17.25 7.68
N LEU A 638 -15.08 16.89 8.92
CA LEU A 638 -15.61 15.58 9.30
C LEU A 638 -17.14 15.61 9.34
N GLN A 639 -17.78 14.53 8.90
CA GLN A 639 -19.24 14.41 8.94
C GLN A 639 -19.69 13.18 9.71
N SER A 640 -20.85 13.26 10.35
CA SER A 640 -21.46 12.13 11.05
C SER A 640 -22.96 12.09 10.80
N ARG A 641 -23.60 10.98 11.18
CA ARG A 641 -25.06 10.85 11.11
C ARG A 641 -25.58 10.21 12.38
N ASP A 642 -26.66 10.78 12.91
CA ASP A 642 -27.33 10.24 14.08
C ASP A 642 -28.15 8.98 13.78
N LYS A 643 -28.49 8.30 14.88
CA LYS A 643 -29.38 7.13 14.88
C LYS A 643 -30.73 7.53 14.29
N PHE A 644 -31.31 6.70 13.43
CA PHE A 644 -32.63 6.94 12.83
C PHE A 644 -33.48 5.68 12.90
N VAL A 645 -34.74 5.82 13.29
CA VAL A 645 -35.72 4.74 13.36
C VAL A 645 -36.72 4.93 12.23
N GLU A 646 -36.86 3.93 11.36
CA GLU A 646 -37.88 3.95 10.31
C GLU A 646 -39.26 3.65 10.90
N THR A 647 -40.26 4.42 10.47
CA THR A 647 -41.69 4.18 10.72
C THR A 647 -42.40 3.94 9.38
N GLU A 648 -43.65 3.45 9.42
CA GLU A 648 -44.47 3.29 8.21
C GLU A 648 -44.62 4.60 7.41
N THR A 649 -44.62 5.74 8.12
CA THR A 649 -44.77 7.08 7.56
C THR A 649 -43.46 7.84 7.36
N SER A 650 -42.33 7.31 7.82
CA SER A 650 -41.02 7.97 7.77
C SER A 650 -39.92 6.97 7.45
N LYS A 651 -39.61 6.86 6.15
CA LYS A 651 -38.45 6.13 5.63
C LYS A 651 -37.34 7.12 5.27
N ARG A 652 -36.09 6.74 5.53
CA ARG A 652 -34.94 7.58 5.21
C ARG A 652 -34.22 7.04 3.99
N HIS A 653 -34.29 7.79 2.90
CA HIS A 653 -33.58 7.49 1.66
C HIS A 653 -32.73 8.71 1.29
N PHE A 654 -31.41 8.52 1.20
CA PHE A 654 -30.52 9.52 0.64
C PHE A 654 -29.88 9.00 -0.64
N VAL A 655 -29.63 9.92 -1.55
CA VAL A 655 -28.78 9.71 -2.71
C VAL A 655 -27.43 10.37 -2.44
N ARG A 656 -26.33 9.67 -2.73
CA ARG A 656 -24.97 10.18 -2.54
C ARG A 656 -24.16 10.02 -3.81
N ILE A 657 -23.45 11.08 -4.19
CA ILE A 657 -22.39 11.08 -5.20
C ILE A 657 -21.08 11.52 -4.58
N TRP A 658 -19.98 11.14 -5.23
CA TRP A 658 -18.69 11.79 -5.02
C TRP A 658 -18.41 12.67 -6.22
N ILE A 659 -17.95 13.88 -5.97
CA ILE A 659 -17.64 14.86 -7.00
C ILE A 659 -16.26 15.44 -6.75
N ASN A 660 -15.60 15.80 -7.84
CA ASN A 660 -14.33 16.50 -7.86
C ASN A 660 -14.45 17.70 -8.80
N ASN A 661 -13.83 18.80 -8.43
CA ASN A 661 -13.62 19.96 -9.29
C ASN A 661 -12.13 20.03 -9.59
N GLU A 662 -11.70 19.59 -10.76
CA GLU A 662 -10.26 19.46 -11.07
C GLU A 662 -9.47 20.76 -10.98
N GLU A 663 -10.12 21.90 -11.18
CA GLU A 663 -9.49 23.22 -11.13
C GLU A 663 -9.34 23.73 -9.69
N LEU A 664 -10.34 23.47 -8.84
CA LEU A 664 -10.41 24.00 -7.47
C LEU A 664 -10.01 23.00 -6.39
N ASN A 665 -9.81 21.73 -6.75
CA ASN A 665 -9.48 20.70 -5.78
C ASN A 665 -8.18 21.03 -5.05
N TRP A 666 -8.16 20.83 -3.73
CA TRP A 666 -6.93 21.01 -2.97
C TRP A 666 -5.89 19.99 -3.42
N LYS A 667 -4.62 20.40 -3.39
CA LYS A 667 -3.53 19.49 -3.68
C LYS A 667 -3.54 18.35 -2.66
N LEU A 668 -3.36 17.14 -3.15
CA LEU A 668 -3.44 15.95 -2.32
C LEU A 668 -2.05 15.52 -1.83
N PRO A 669 -1.88 15.25 -0.53
CA PRO A 669 -0.69 14.57 -0.04
C PRO A 669 -0.61 13.20 -0.70
N ARG A 670 0.59 12.70 -0.97
CA ARG A 670 0.75 11.53 -1.83
C ARG A 670 0.20 10.23 -1.21
N GLY A 671 0.17 10.11 0.11
CA GLY A 671 -0.61 9.08 0.82
C GLY A 671 -2.11 9.03 0.48
N LEU A 672 -2.69 10.10 -0.07
CA LEU A 672 -4.08 10.14 -0.56
C LEU A 672 -4.20 10.07 -2.08
N LYS A 673 -3.12 10.24 -2.85
CA LYS A 673 -3.17 10.22 -4.34
C LYS A 673 -3.65 8.88 -4.89
N LEU A 674 -3.18 7.76 -4.33
CA LEU A 674 -3.62 6.43 -4.80
C LEU A 674 -5.12 6.19 -4.54
N ALA A 675 -5.60 6.65 -3.40
CA ALA A 675 -7.02 6.61 -3.05
C ALA A 675 -7.84 7.37 -4.09
N TRP A 676 -7.39 8.58 -4.39
CA TRP A 676 -8.04 9.50 -5.31
C TRP A 676 -8.10 8.94 -6.73
N LYS A 677 -6.96 8.45 -7.24
CA LYS A 677 -6.87 7.84 -8.57
C LYS A 677 -7.87 6.70 -8.76
N ARG A 678 -8.12 5.88 -7.73
CA ARG A 678 -9.11 4.79 -7.81
C ARG A 678 -10.55 5.28 -7.90
N VAL A 679 -10.83 6.44 -7.32
CA VAL A 679 -12.18 6.99 -7.29
C VAL A 679 -12.47 7.71 -8.61
N PHE A 680 -11.55 8.55 -9.07
CA PHE A 680 -11.79 9.41 -10.21
C PHE A 680 -11.13 8.89 -11.49
N ASP A 681 -9.90 8.35 -11.43
CA ASP A 681 -9.04 8.01 -12.58
C ASP A 681 -9.03 6.49 -12.91
N ASP A 682 -10.00 5.70 -12.43
CA ASP A 682 -10.09 4.26 -12.71
C ASP A 682 -10.78 3.97 -14.06
N ASP A 683 -10.04 4.10 -15.16
CA ASP A 683 -10.57 3.97 -16.54
C ASP A 683 -10.88 2.55 -16.99
N GLU A 684 -10.73 1.55 -16.12
CA GLU A 684 -10.80 0.16 -16.55
C GLU A 684 -12.20 -0.28 -17.03
N ARG A 685 -13.27 0.45 -16.70
CA ARG A 685 -14.66 0.19 -17.11
C ARG A 685 -15.46 1.49 -17.00
N PRO A 686 -16.48 1.70 -17.86
CA PRO A 686 -17.31 2.90 -17.81
C PRO A 686 -18.04 3.02 -16.47
N PRO A 687 -18.32 4.26 -16.00
CA PRO A 687 -19.08 4.49 -14.78
C PRO A 687 -20.49 3.90 -14.87
N LEU A 688 -20.96 3.29 -13.78
CA LEU A 688 -22.32 2.76 -13.69
C LEU A 688 -23.24 3.80 -13.05
N TRP A 689 -24.24 4.25 -13.81
CA TRP A 689 -25.29 5.14 -13.35
C TRP A 689 -26.52 4.32 -12.96
N ASN A 690 -26.61 3.94 -11.68
CA ASN A 690 -27.69 3.10 -11.16
C ASN A 690 -28.96 3.93 -10.90
N LEU A 691 -29.61 4.38 -11.97
CA LEU A 691 -30.75 5.32 -11.94
C LEU A 691 -32.06 4.63 -11.49
N SER A 692 -32.23 3.33 -11.76
CA SER A 692 -33.50 2.61 -11.62
C SER A 692 -33.82 2.06 -10.23
N ARG A 693 -33.09 2.45 -9.18
CA ARG A 693 -33.23 1.90 -7.82
C ARG A 693 -33.88 2.84 -6.79
N TRP A 694 -34.68 3.81 -7.23
CA TRP A 694 -35.57 4.53 -6.34
C TRP A 694 -36.75 3.64 -5.97
N VAL A 695 -36.62 2.94 -4.85
CA VAL A 695 -37.74 2.24 -4.23
C VAL A 695 -38.68 3.30 -3.68
N ARG A 696 -39.91 3.38 -4.20
CA ARG A 696 -41.00 4.18 -3.59
C ARG A 696 -41.28 3.72 -2.16
#